data_AF-A0AAP0DW80-F1
#
_entry.id   AF-A0AAP0DW80-F1
#
_cell.length_a   1.000
_cell.length_b   1.000
_cell.length_c   1.000
_cell.angle_alpha   90.00
_cell.angle_beta   90.00
_cell.angle_gamma   90.00
#
_symmetry.space_group_name_H-M   'P 1'
#
loop_
_entity.id
_entity.type
_entity.pdbx_description
1 polymer ?
#
loop_
_entity_poly.entity_id
_entity_poly.type
_entity_poly.pdbx_seq_one_letter_code
_entity_poly.pdbx_strand_id
1 'polypeptide(L)'
;MKLYVYVLEGKDFANKQSFVKLKVGKMKSRTRVLKNAENPVWNEEFAFRVRSLEDDELIVSVYHEDDDDEEDDGFSGLFKNSCGELVGRVRIPLWAVAAEEDHHLQPTWFSVVKSGKLMKKECGKVLLALSLHGRNQDIPDANQKFLQTSITDHNSDTCDIKQSPSHDSKPRKKILNSLTRRFEKIFKKHNDPSIIDDSSDLPTTSSDNGESTDEPPITTTFEDSMETMESITDQKEMPENLQGGVLIDETYVVPPKDLNHFLFAPDSQFMKELATIQGTTNVHESPWVWESGQTPSLTRTITYTKGATKLVKASKVTEDQTYIKANGNEFAVSVRVDTPHVPYGSTFRVKLLYKIMQGLEIEGDETSRILVSWGIDFYQSTMMKSMIEHGAKQGLKESFDQFSELLGQTFTPVNQMTVLDKSQTLATLQNEHESDWHLAVGYLCNFTVVSTVFMVLYVFVHILLCEPTRVQGLEFNGLELPDSFGEFVTCGIIFFNLERVYIMVSRFIQARLRRGNDHGVKAQGEGWVLTIAIIEGTNLAAMDSSGFSDPYVVLTCNGKTRTSSVKLQTLDPHWNEVLEFDAAEEPPSLLDVEVFDFDGPFGQAASLGHSEIRFLRHTSEELADMWVLLEGKLAQSLQSKLHLRIFLDNNNGVETIKEYLTKVEKEAGKKLNVKSPHRNSTFQKLFSLPPEEFLVGDFSCSLKRRLPLQGRLFVSSRIVGFYANLFGHKTKFSFLWEDVEAIHILPPTLASVGSPILMMVLLKGRGVDARHGAKSLDEEGRLCFYFHSFVSFSSAKRTIMALWRTRSSNPDQKIDTFDDKTVTFQDQQEKDEKCPCEDVTSHLVVEDAKMSKIYSEELPLNVESVMEIFKGGDFEHKVMGKLCRLNYNTTNWENVTGRSDTLERHLCWKFNRRVSSFGGDVTCTQQKSRATDGKGWAINEAMSLHDVPFGDHFYVQVKYEICDSRPGWCACDVFIGIVWLKSCKFEQRITRNVVVKFGGWIQEMFELVEREALMEIEGHGGDIR
;
A
#
# COMPACT_ATOMS: atom_id res chain seq x y z
N MET A 1 20.06 13.25 -0.71
CA MET A 1 20.22 11.83 -1.11
C MET A 1 19.24 10.96 -0.32
N LYS A 2 19.10 9.68 -0.69
CA LYS A 2 18.71 8.61 0.25
C LYS A 2 19.98 7.95 0.80
N LEU A 3 20.00 7.60 2.08
CA LEU A 3 21.01 6.75 2.71
C LEU A 3 20.34 5.42 3.02
N TYR A 4 20.92 4.33 2.52
CA TYR A 4 20.55 2.98 2.93
C TYR A 4 21.55 2.52 4.00
N VAL A 5 21.03 1.98 5.10
CA VAL A 5 21.81 1.50 6.24
C VAL A 5 21.49 0.03 6.45
N TYR A 6 22.47 -0.84 6.28
CA TYR A 6 22.38 -2.26 6.60
C TYR A 6 22.99 -2.50 7.97
N VAL A 7 22.17 -2.95 8.92
CA VAL A 7 22.61 -3.42 10.23
C VAL A 7 22.80 -4.92 10.11
N LEU A 8 24.05 -5.37 9.96
CA LEU A 8 24.37 -6.75 9.65
C LEU A 8 24.45 -7.57 10.94
N GLU A 9 25.52 -7.39 11.69
CA GLU A 9 25.82 -8.17 12.89
C GLU A 9 26.45 -7.31 13.99
N GLY A 10 26.39 -7.82 15.21
CA GLY A 10 27.10 -7.34 16.38
C GLY A 10 28.20 -8.31 16.80
N LYS A 11 29.18 -7.81 17.55
CA LYS A 11 30.25 -8.62 18.12
C LYS A 11 30.73 -8.09 19.47
N ASP A 12 31.18 -8.99 20.33
CA ASP A 12 31.70 -8.71 21.68
C ASP A 12 30.67 -7.98 22.57
N PHE A 13 29.37 -8.23 22.36
CA PHE A 13 28.30 -7.76 23.25
C PHE A 13 28.06 -8.74 24.41
N ALA A 14 27.40 -8.31 25.48
CA ALA A 14 27.04 -9.24 26.54
C ALA A 14 25.93 -10.19 26.05
N ASN A 15 25.88 -11.43 26.54
CA ASN A 15 24.77 -12.35 26.31
C ASN A 15 23.49 -11.85 27.02
N LYS A 16 22.81 -10.91 26.37
CA LYS A 16 21.53 -10.28 26.73
C LYS A 16 20.70 -10.05 25.46
N GLN A 17 19.39 -9.89 25.59
CA GLN A 17 18.50 -9.58 24.48
C GLN A 17 18.90 -8.24 23.83
N SER A 18 19.23 -8.21 22.53
CA SER A 18 19.94 -7.08 21.90
C SER A 18 19.24 -6.51 20.67
N PHE A 19 19.16 -5.17 20.58
CA PHE A 19 18.64 -4.46 19.41
C PHE A 19 19.38 -3.15 19.10
N VAL A 20 19.26 -2.69 17.85
CA VAL A 20 19.86 -1.44 17.36
C VAL A 20 18.77 -0.41 17.05
N LYS A 21 18.94 0.82 17.53
CA LYS A 21 18.16 2.00 17.15
C LYS A 21 19.03 2.91 16.27
N LEU A 22 18.58 3.12 15.04
CA LEU A 22 19.18 4.02 14.05
C LEU A 22 18.51 5.39 14.07
N LYS A 23 19.28 6.44 13.79
CA LYS A 23 18.76 7.80 13.59
C LYS A 23 19.58 8.58 12.57
N VAL A 24 18.89 9.25 11.64
CA VAL A 24 19.47 10.23 10.70
C VAL A 24 18.66 11.52 10.81
N GLY A 25 19.30 12.62 11.24
CA GLY A 25 18.65 13.90 11.50
C GLY A 25 17.53 13.82 12.55
N LYS A 26 16.28 13.60 12.10
CA LYS A 26 15.11 13.30 12.97
C LYS A 26 14.44 11.95 12.69
N MET A 27 14.73 11.31 11.55
CA MET A 27 14.18 10.00 11.23
C MET A 27 14.80 8.96 12.18
N LYS A 28 13.99 8.02 12.67
CA LYS A 28 14.40 6.95 13.59
C LYS A 28 13.85 5.62 13.07
N SER A 29 14.61 4.54 13.23
CA SER A 29 14.15 3.16 13.02
C SER A 29 14.80 2.23 14.05
N ARG A 30 14.24 1.03 14.28
CA ARG A 30 14.85 -0.01 15.13
C ARG A 30 14.88 -1.35 14.39
N THR A 31 15.88 -2.17 14.71
CA THR A 31 15.88 -3.60 14.38
C THR A 31 14.87 -4.36 15.23
N ARG A 32 14.63 -5.63 14.89
CA ARG A 32 14.11 -6.64 15.81
C ARG A 32 15.05 -6.84 17.01
N VAL A 33 14.50 -7.38 18.08
CA VAL A 33 15.24 -7.82 19.28
C VAL A 33 15.69 -9.25 19.06
N LEU A 34 16.98 -9.52 19.25
CA LEU A 34 17.55 -10.87 19.19
C LEU A 34 17.91 -11.34 20.59
N LYS A 35 17.40 -12.49 21.01
CA LYS A 35 17.61 -13.02 22.36
C LYS A 35 18.98 -13.69 22.49
N ASN A 36 19.65 -13.44 23.61
CA ASN A 36 20.79 -14.20 24.13
C ASN A 36 21.88 -14.56 23.09
N ALA A 37 22.34 -13.56 22.33
CA ALA A 37 23.41 -13.70 21.37
C ALA A 37 24.55 -12.69 21.64
N GLU A 38 25.72 -13.21 21.99
CA GLU A 38 26.99 -12.46 22.15
C GLU A 38 27.41 -11.73 20.86
N ASN A 39 27.07 -12.35 19.72
CA ASN A 39 27.28 -11.86 18.37
C ASN A 39 25.92 -11.86 17.63
N PRO A 40 25.04 -10.86 17.85
CA PRO A 40 23.67 -10.84 17.32
C PRO A 40 23.63 -10.49 15.82
N VAL A 41 22.89 -11.26 15.02
CA VAL A 41 22.90 -11.21 13.55
C VAL A 41 21.55 -10.67 13.02
N TRP A 42 21.40 -9.35 12.95
CA TRP A 42 20.12 -8.67 12.65
C TRP A 42 19.70 -8.76 11.17
N ASN A 43 20.60 -8.33 10.27
CA ASN A 43 20.39 -8.19 8.81
C ASN A 43 19.15 -7.39 8.40
N GLU A 44 19.00 -6.18 8.95
CA GLU A 44 17.91 -5.29 8.58
C GLU A 44 18.40 -4.06 7.83
N GLU A 45 17.67 -3.72 6.76
CA GLU A 45 17.88 -2.56 5.92
C GLU A 45 16.93 -1.42 6.30
N PHE A 46 17.46 -0.19 6.35
CA PHE A 46 16.68 1.00 6.64
C PHE A 46 17.01 2.12 5.66
N ALA A 47 15.98 2.70 5.03
CA ALA A 47 16.10 3.82 4.10
C ALA A 47 15.83 5.16 4.80
N PHE A 48 16.83 6.04 4.82
CA PHE A 48 16.75 7.39 5.39
C PHE A 48 16.90 8.47 4.32
N ARG A 49 16.28 9.63 4.51
CA ARG A 49 16.38 10.76 3.58
C ARG A 49 17.34 11.82 4.11
N VAL A 50 18.48 11.94 3.43
CA VAL A 50 19.58 12.86 3.78
C VAL A 50 19.33 14.23 3.18
N ARG A 51 19.44 15.26 4.03
CA ARG A 51 19.13 16.67 3.73
C ARG A 51 20.39 17.49 3.51
N SER A 52 21.44 17.21 4.27
CA SER A 52 22.77 17.82 4.15
C SER A 52 23.84 16.77 4.44
N LEU A 53 24.82 16.61 3.55
CA LEU A 53 25.97 15.73 3.79
C LEU A 53 26.93 16.30 4.85
N GLU A 54 26.89 17.62 5.05
CA GLU A 54 27.74 18.34 6.01
C GLU A 54 27.14 18.31 7.44
N ASP A 55 25.81 18.39 7.56
CA ASP A 55 25.12 18.49 8.86
C ASP A 55 24.49 17.18 9.39
N ASP A 56 24.06 16.26 8.53
CA ASP A 56 23.41 15.02 8.98
C ASP A 56 24.47 13.97 9.42
N GLU A 57 24.36 13.47 10.66
CA GLU A 57 25.05 12.25 11.12
C GLU A 57 24.10 11.04 11.18
N LEU A 58 24.59 9.86 10.83
CA LEU A 58 23.99 8.58 11.21
C LEU A 58 24.42 8.23 12.64
N ILE A 59 23.45 8.14 13.54
CA ILE A 59 23.65 7.71 14.92
C ILE A 59 23.13 6.26 15.05
N VAL A 60 24.02 5.36 15.44
CA VAL A 60 23.71 3.94 15.68
C VAL A 60 23.81 3.69 17.18
N SER A 61 22.76 3.15 17.78
CA SER A 61 22.64 2.98 19.23
C SER A 61 22.27 1.54 19.56
N VAL A 62 23.15 0.82 20.25
CA VAL A 62 22.90 -0.58 20.67
C VAL A 62 22.34 -0.58 22.08
N TYR A 63 21.32 -1.41 22.32
CA TYR A 63 20.58 -1.53 23.57
C TYR A 63 20.45 -3.00 23.96
N HIS A 64 20.57 -3.31 25.26
CA HIS A 64 20.17 -4.58 25.85
C HIS A 64 18.77 -4.42 26.45
N GLU A 65 17.87 -5.39 26.29
CA GLU A 65 16.67 -5.50 27.13
C GLU A 65 17.02 -6.21 28.45
N ASP A 66 16.31 -5.88 29.53
CA ASP A 66 16.64 -6.34 30.89
C ASP A 66 15.70 -7.46 31.35
N ASP A 67 16.27 -8.50 31.96
CA ASP A 67 15.65 -9.81 32.17
C ASP A 67 15.15 -10.05 33.61
N ASP A 68 15.53 -9.18 34.56
CA ASP A 68 15.22 -9.26 36.00
C ASP A 68 13.84 -8.59 36.30
N ASP A 69 13.03 -8.95 37.31
CA ASP A 69 13.13 -9.90 38.44
C ASP A 69 11.85 -10.77 38.59
N GLU A 70 11.86 -11.71 39.53
CA GLU A 70 10.70 -12.53 39.97
C GLU A 70 9.92 -11.88 41.17
N GLU A 71 8.90 -12.57 41.73
CA GLU A 71 8.23 -12.37 43.05
C GLU A 71 7.40 -11.08 43.42
N ASP A 72 6.09 -11.21 43.19
CA ASP A 72 4.86 -10.68 43.87
C ASP A 72 4.65 -9.18 44.24
N ASP A 73 3.67 -8.53 43.59
CA ASP A 73 2.34 -8.19 44.18
C ASP A 73 1.33 -7.78 43.07
N GLY A 74 0.13 -8.39 43.04
CA GLY A 74 -0.76 -8.36 41.87
C GLY A 74 -1.73 -7.17 41.70
N PHE A 75 -1.45 -6.27 40.74
CA PHE A 75 -2.50 -5.51 39.98
C PHE A 75 -2.07 -4.99 38.58
N SER A 76 -0.86 -5.30 38.07
CA SER A 76 -0.24 -4.54 36.95
C SER A 76 0.07 -5.36 35.67
N GLY A 77 -0.73 -6.38 35.37
CA GLY A 77 -0.47 -7.35 34.27
C GLY A 77 -0.65 -6.87 32.82
N LEU A 78 -0.55 -5.56 32.54
CA LEU A 78 -0.85 -4.98 31.21
C LEU A 78 0.18 -3.94 30.72
N PHE A 79 1.34 -3.82 31.38
CA PHE A 79 2.36 -2.82 31.05
C PHE A 79 3.81 -3.32 31.23
N LYS A 80 4.48 -3.78 30.17
CA LYS A 80 5.95 -3.83 30.09
C LYS A 80 6.44 -3.00 28.90
N ASN A 81 7.47 -2.17 29.11
CA ASN A 81 8.00 -1.25 28.09
C ASN A 81 9.36 -1.76 27.60
N SER A 82 9.59 -1.86 26.29
CA SER A 82 10.89 -2.20 25.69
C SER A 82 11.89 -1.02 25.71
N CYS A 83 12.21 -0.61 26.93
CA CYS A 83 13.09 0.52 27.28
C CYS A 83 14.44 0.04 27.81
N GLY A 84 15.07 -0.89 27.10
CA GLY A 84 16.35 -1.49 27.47
C GLY A 84 17.50 -0.50 27.73
N GLU A 85 18.51 -0.97 28.45
CA GLU A 85 19.74 -0.24 28.79
C GLU A 85 20.59 0.10 27.55
N LEU A 86 21.14 1.32 27.49
CA LEU A 86 22.04 1.71 26.39
C LEU A 86 23.42 1.05 26.55
N VAL A 87 23.79 0.17 25.63
CA VAL A 87 25.13 -0.43 25.56
C VAL A 87 26.17 0.61 25.12
N GLY A 88 25.84 1.40 24.10
CA GLY A 88 26.68 2.50 23.62
C GLY A 88 26.24 3.02 22.26
N ARG A 89 27.06 3.88 21.65
CA ARG A 89 26.78 4.46 20.33
C ARG A 89 27.98 4.51 19.39
N VAL A 90 27.64 4.51 18.10
CA VAL A 90 28.47 4.96 16.98
C VAL A 90 27.86 6.25 16.41
N ARG A 91 28.71 7.12 15.87
CA ARG A 91 28.34 8.25 15.01
C ARG A 91 29.13 8.17 13.71
N ILE A 92 28.45 8.29 12.59
CA ILE A 92 29.05 8.23 11.26
C ILE A 92 28.59 9.48 10.50
N PRO A 93 29.48 10.45 10.23
CA PRO A 93 29.12 11.65 9.48
C PRO A 93 28.93 11.28 8.00
N LEU A 94 27.88 11.80 7.36
CA LEU A 94 27.51 11.33 6.03
C LEU A 94 28.43 11.84 4.91
N TRP A 95 29.21 12.90 5.14
CA TRP A 95 30.30 13.29 4.23
C TRP A 95 31.37 12.20 4.08
N ALA A 96 31.60 11.35 5.11
CA ALA A 96 32.58 10.27 5.01
C ALA A 96 32.11 9.21 4.01
N VAL A 97 30.84 8.79 4.10
CA VAL A 97 30.22 7.86 3.14
C VAL A 97 30.17 8.46 1.73
N ALA A 98 30.06 9.79 1.60
CA ALA A 98 30.10 10.50 0.32
C ALA A 98 31.50 10.74 -0.24
N ALA A 99 32.56 10.47 0.54
CA ALA A 99 33.95 10.59 0.12
C ALA A 99 34.56 9.25 -0.34
N GLU A 100 33.90 8.13 -0.02
CA GLU A 100 34.22 6.81 -0.56
C GLU A 100 33.94 6.75 -2.07
N GLU A 101 34.70 5.93 -2.79
CA GLU A 101 34.40 5.56 -4.18
C GLU A 101 32.99 4.90 -4.23
N ASP A 102 32.24 5.13 -5.31
CA ASP A 102 30.79 4.86 -5.42
C ASP A 102 29.85 5.53 -4.38
N HIS A 103 30.33 6.39 -3.48
CA HIS A 103 29.57 6.88 -2.31
C HIS A 103 29.04 5.74 -1.40
N HIS A 104 29.81 4.65 -1.30
CA HIS A 104 29.42 3.41 -0.61
C HIS A 104 30.47 2.99 0.40
N LEU A 105 30.10 2.95 1.69
CA LEU A 105 30.95 2.36 2.72
C LEU A 105 30.69 0.85 2.79
N GLN A 106 31.73 0.08 2.47
CA GLN A 106 31.77 -1.38 2.58
C GLN A 106 31.46 -1.85 4.01
N PRO A 107 31.06 -3.12 4.23
CA PRO A 107 30.82 -3.69 5.56
C PRO A 107 31.98 -3.43 6.53
N THR A 108 31.77 -2.47 7.44
CA THR A 108 32.80 -1.90 8.30
C THR A 108 32.42 -2.08 9.76
N TRP A 109 33.38 -2.55 10.57
CA TRP A 109 33.22 -2.73 12.01
C TRP A 109 33.37 -1.41 12.75
N PHE A 110 32.33 -1.00 13.46
CA PHE A 110 32.34 0.20 14.29
C PHE A 110 32.30 -0.12 15.78
N SER A 111 33.31 0.35 16.52
CA SER A 111 33.37 0.29 17.98
C SER A 111 32.21 1.05 18.64
N VAL A 112 31.41 0.34 19.43
CA VAL A 112 30.26 0.90 20.15
C VAL A 112 30.74 1.44 21.50
N VAL A 113 30.65 2.77 21.67
CA VAL A 113 31.24 3.45 22.83
C VAL A 113 30.20 3.91 23.83
N LYS A 114 30.35 3.52 25.10
CA LYS A 114 29.60 4.06 26.25
C LYS A 114 30.40 5.24 26.83
N SER A 115 29.79 6.42 26.90
CA SER A 115 30.44 7.64 27.39
C SER A 115 30.07 7.90 28.85
N GLY A 116 30.93 7.47 29.77
CA GLY A 116 30.78 7.74 31.21
C GLY A 116 31.33 9.12 31.61
N LYS A 117 31.05 9.55 32.85
CA LYS A 117 31.50 10.86 33.40
C LYS A 117 33.02 11.05 33.47
N LEU A 118 33.84 10.00 33.29
CA LEU A 118 35.29 10.08 33.44
C LEU A 118 36.11 9.31 32.37
N MET A 119 35.54 8.34 31.67
CA MET A 119 36.21 7.53 30.64
C MET A 119 35.23 7.14 29.52
N LYS A 120 35.75 6.96 28.30
CA LYS A 120 35.09 6.20 27.23
C LYS A 120 35.36 4.71 27.47
N LYS A 121 34.34 3.86 27.40
CA LYS A 121 34.49 2.39 27.36
C LYS A 121 33.97 1.87 26.02
N GLU A 122 34.74 1.02 25.36
CA GLU A 122 34.27 0.21 24.22
C GLU A 122 33.48 -0.98 24.77
N CYS A 123 32.29 -1.22 24.20
CA CYS A 123 31.27 -2.11 24.75
C CYS A 123 30.72 -3.07 23.69
N GLY A 124 31.57 -3.48 22.75
CA GLY A 124 31.23 -4.28 21.58
C GLY A 124 31.41 -3.52 20.27
N LYS A 125 31.12 -4.17 19.16
CA LYS A 125 31.24 -3.65 17.79
C LYS A 125 29.99 -3.98 16.98
N VAL A 126 29.68 -3.14 15.99
CA VAL A 126 28.57 -3.38 15.04
C VAL A 126 29.09 -3.29 13.61
N LEU A 127 28.76 -4.28 12.78
CA LEU A 127 29.07 -4.31 11.35
C LEU A 127 27.98 -3.58 10.59
N LEU A 128 28.37 -2.55 9.84
CA LEU A 128 27.46 -1.70 9.08
C LEU A 128 27.96 -1.55 7.64
N ALA A 129 27.04 -1.64 6.67
CA ALA A 129 27.27 -1.20 5.29
C ALA A 129 26.34 -0.03 4.98
N LEU A 130 26.85 0.98 4.25
CA LEU A 130 26.15 2.24 4.01
C LEU A 130 26.22 2.61 2.53
N SER A 131 25.13 3.08 1.93
CA SER A 131 25.15 3.60 0.55
C SER A 131 24.36 4.90 0.41
N LEU A 132 24.95 5.88 -0.27
CA LEU A 132 24.30 7.16 -0.58
C LEU A 132 23.85 7.20 -2.04
N HIS A 133 22.54 7.36 -2.24
CA HIS A 133 21.90 7.35 -3.54
C HIS A 133 21.26 8.70 -3.90
N GLY A 134 21.45 9.10 -5.17
CA GLY A 134 20.59 10.06 -5.87
C GLY A 134 21.18 11.44 -6.16
N ARG A 135 20.79 11.98 -7.32
CA ARG A 135 20.99 13.37 -7.78
C ARG A 135 22.45 13.88 -7.78
N ASN A 136 23.33 13.16 -8.50
CA ASN A 136 24.40 13.73 -9.36
C ASN A 136 25.20 12.63 -10.11
N GLN A 137 24.52 11.80 -10.92
CA GLN A 137 25.20 11.00 -11.97
C GLN A 137 25.28 11.74 -13.32
N ASP A 138 24.81 12.99 -13.38
CA ASP A 138 25.06 13.94 -14.48
C ASP A 138 26.40 14.69 -14.24
N ILE A 139 27.55 14.02 -14.30
CA ILE A 139 28.86 14.68 -14.47
C ILE A 139 29.47 14.19 -15.79
N PRO A 140 29.25 14.90 -16.91
CA PRO A 140 30.04 14.67 -18.12
C PRO A 140 31.49 15.11 -17.89
N ASP A 141 32.43 14.46 -18.57
CA ASP A 141 33.88 14.72 -18.47
C ASP A 141 34.24 16.22 -18.57
N ALA A 142 34.52 16.84 -17.42
CA ALA A 142 34.86 18.25 -17.29
C ALA A 142 36.33 18.47 -16.86
N ASN A 143 37.16 17.42 -16.89
CA ASN A 143 38.57 17.49 -16.50
C ASN A 143 39.52 17.79 -17.69
N GLN A 144 39.09 18.66 -18.62
CA GLN A 144 39.99 19.20 -19.65
C GLN A 144 39.53 20.57 -20.21
N LYS A 145 40.37 21.59 -20.02
CA LYS A 145 40.25 22.98 -20.53
C LYS A 145 39.14 23.78 -19.81
N PHE A 146 39.34 25.01 -19.33
CA PHE A 146 40.19 26.07 -19.88
C PHE A 146 41.03 26.81 -18.84
N LEU A 147 42.31 27.01 -19.19
CA LEU A 147 43.06 28.22 -18.83
C LEU A 147 42.79 29.28 -19.92
N GLN A 148 43.00 30.56 -19.63
CA GLN A 148 42.86 31.73 -20.53
C GLN A 148 41.45 32.34 -20.73
N THR A 149 41.16 33.32 -19.87
CA THR A 149 40.93 34.75 -20.24
C THR A 149 40.01 35.12 -21.42
N SER A 150 38.87 35.72 -21.05
CA SER A 150 38.32 36.98 -21.56
C SER A 150 38.26 37.25 -23.08
N ILE A 151 37.04 37.45 -23.58
CA ILE A 151 36.67 38.57 -24.47
C ILE A 151 35.24 39.00 -24.09
N THR A 152 34.99 40.30 -24.04
CA THR A 152 33.66 40.93 -23.96
C THR A 152 33.20 41.30 -25.35
N ASP A 153 31.91 41.15 -25.68
CA ASP A 153 31.30 42.04 -26.67
C ASP A 153 29.78 42.21 -26.51
N HIS A 154 29.23 43.15 -27.28
CA HIS A 154 27.95 43.84 -27.07
C HIS A 154 26.78 43.37 -27.98
N ASN A 155 25.61 44.01 -27.75
CA ASN A 155 24.39 44.08 -28.58
C ASN A 155 23.48 42.82 -28.50
N SER A 156 22.22 42.87 -28.06
CA SER A 156 21.05 43.77 -28.26
C SER A 156 20.07 43.21 -29.30
N ASP A 157 18.79 43.08 -28.92
CA ASP A 157 17.73 43.96 -29.41
C ASP A 157 16.39 43.70 -28.69
N THR A 158 15.42 44.59 -28.88
CA THR A 158 14.13 44.62 -28.18
C THR A 158 12.95 44.41 -29.14
N CYS A 159 11.81 43.91 -28.64
CA CYS A 159 10.50 44.11 -29.26
C CYS A 159 9.35 43.97 -28.24
N ASP A 160 8.70 45.10 -27.93
CA ASP A 160 7.50 45.23 -27.10
C ASP A 160 6.30 45.67 -27.98
N ILE A 161 5.22 44.88 -28.08
CA ILE A 161 3.93 45.36 -28.64
C ILE A 161 2.70 44.87 -27.83
N LYS A 162 2.37 45.64 -26.79
CA LYS A 162 1.04 46.22 -26.45
C LYS A 162 -0.25 45.37 -26.58
N GLN A 163 -0.94 45.21 -25.44
CA GLN A 163 -2.28 45.79 -25.09
C GLN A 163 -3.14 46.40 -26.24
N SER A 164 -4.49 46.37 -26.29
CA SER A 164 -5.63 45.91 -25.44
C SER A 164 -6.94 46.22 -26.24
N PRO A 165 -8.21 46.38 -25.73
CA PRO A 165 -8.81 46.19 -24.40
C PRO A 165 -10.24 45.53 -24.33
N SER A 166 -10.69 45.31 -23.09
CA SER A 166 -12.08 45.38 -22.53
C SER A 166 -13.36 45.07 -23.34
N HIS A 167 -14.25 44.28 -22.72
CA HIS A 167 -15.64 44.72 -22.49
C HIS A 167 -16.15 44.25 -21.12
N ASP A 168 -17.12 44.97 -20.54
CA ASP A 168 -17.48 44.91 -19.12
C ASP A 168 -18.81 44.18 -18.83
N SER A 169 -18.98 43.60 -17.64
CA SER A 169 -20.22 43.64 -16.85
C SER A 169 -20.20 42.83 -15.54
N LYS A 170 -20.77 43.42 -14.49
CA LYS A 170 -21.11 42.90 -13.15
C LYS A 170 -22.17 43.84 -12.54
N PRO A 171 -22.83 43.52 -11.41
CA PRO A 171 -23.13 42.22 -10.82
C PRO A 171 -24.65 42.08 -10.47
N ARG A 172 -25.07 40.94 -9.90
CA ARG A 172 -26.24 40.95 -8.98
C ARG A 172 -26.11 39.92 -7.85
N LYS A 173 -26.53 40.32 -6.64
CA LYS A 173 -26.68 39.52 -5.43
C LYS A 173 -28.08 39.77 -4.85
N LYS A 174 -28.54 38.86 -3.97
CA LYS A 174 -29.83 38.83 -3.25
C LYS A 174 -31.02 38.41 -4.13
N ILE A 175 -31.61 37.24 -3.83
CA ILE A 175 -32.74 37.09 -2.91
C ILE A 175 -32.68 35.66 -2.34
N LEU A 176 -32.49 35.52 -1.02
CA LEU A 176 -33.00 34.39 -0.22
C LEU A 176 -32.92 34.81 1.25
N ASN A 177 -34.02 35.32 1.80
CA ASN A 177 -34.11 35.73 3.20
C ASN A 177 -35.57 35.62 3.69
N SER A 178 -36.17 34.45 3.46
CA SER A 178 -37.55 34.11 3.86
C SER A 178 -37.72 32.59 3.83
N LEU A 179 -37.64 31.93 4.99
CA LEU A 179 -38.34 30.66 5.32
C LEU A 179 -38.02 30.15 6.74
N THR A 180 -36.88 30.55 7.32
CA THR A 180 -36.35 30.10 8.63
C THR A 180 -37.15 30.63 9.85
N ARG A 181 -38.47 30.42 9.89
CA ARG A 181 -39.35 30.89 10.98
C ARG A 181 -40.67 30.13 11.16
N ARG A 182 -40.80 28.89 10.66
CA ARG A 182 -42.08 28.13 10.70
C ARG A 182 -42.06 26.71 11.28
N PHE A 183 -40.90 26.11 11.59
CA PHE A 183 -40.81 24.72 12.05
C PHE A 183 -40.50 24.53 13.55
N GLU A 184 -40.53 25.60 14.35
CA GLU A 184 -40.18 25.57 15.78
C GLU A 184 -41.43 25.57 16.69
N LYS A 185 -42.53 24.93 16.26
CA LYS A 185 -43.84 25.09 16.95
C LYS A 185 -44.83 23.92 16.89
N ILE A 186 -44.39 22.70 16.60
CA ILE A 186 -45.28 21.52 16.51
C ILE A 186 -45.17 20.59 17.73
N PHE A 187 -43.98 20.42 18.33
CA PHE A 187 -43.81 19.56 19.52
C PHE A 187 -44.11 20.28 20.84
N LYS A 188 -45.39 20.29 21.24
CA LYS A 188 -45.87 20.33 22.65
C LYS A 188 -47.40 20.30 22.75
N LYS A 189 -48.00 19.18 23.21
CA LYS A 189 -48.79 19.02 24.48
C LYS A 189 -49.51 17.65 24.53
N HIS A 190 -49.87 17.20 25.75
CA HIS A 190 -50.40 15.89 26.12
C HIS A 190 -51.95 15.80 26.28
N ASN A 191 -52.47 14.57 26.12
CA ASN A 191 -53.63 13.89 26.77
C ASN A 191 -55.11 14.28 26.48
N ASP A 192 -55.88 13.31 25.95
CA ASP A 192 -57.08 12.60 26.50
C ASP A 192 -58.25 13.32 27.24
N PRO A 193 -59.48 12.73 27.32
CA PRO A 193 -60.24 11.93 26.31
C PRO A 193 -61.80 12.18 26.33
N SER A 194 -62.59 11.36 25.59
CA SER A 194 -64.04 11.02 25.83
C SER A 194 -65.13 12.07 25.43
N ILE A 195 -66.45 11.80 25.17
CA ILE A 195 -67.32 10.59 24.94
C ILE A 195 -68.78 11.01 24.49
N ILE A 196 -69.62 10.10 23.88
CA ILE A 196 -71.14 10.17 23.70
C ILE A 196 -71.68 11.25 22.69
N ASP A 197 -72.83 11.22 21.96
CA ASP A 197 -73.93 10.29 21.49
C ASP A 197 -74.86 11.09 20.49
N ASP A 198 -75.95 10.65 19.80
CA ASP A 198 -76.49 9.39 19.19
C ASP A 198 -77.84 9.70 18.41
N SER A 199 -78.47 8.72 17.74
CA SER A 199 -79.92 8.56 17.36
C SER A 199 -80.51 9.29 16.11
N SER A 200 -81.61 8.85 15.43
CA SER A 200 -82.21 7.50 15.16
C SER A 200 -83.37 7.57 14.09
N ASP A 201 -84.10 6.45 13.86
CA ASP A 201 -85.49 6.28 13.32
C ASP A 201 -85.82 6.50 11.80
N LEU A 202 -86.81 5.87 11.12
CA LEU A 202 -87.54 4.54 11.06
C LEU A 202 -88.79 4.71 10.11
N PRO A 203 -89.68 3.72 9.75
CA PRO A 203 -89.69 2.23 9.83
C PRO A 203 -90.16 1.41 8.56
N THR A 204 -89.99 0.08 8.65
CA THR A 204 -90.57 -1.13 7.98
C THR A 204 -91.57 -1.13 6.79
N THR A 205 -91.26 -1.97 5.77
CA THR A 205 -92.00 -3.18 5.26
C THR A 205 -91.36 -3.77 3.97
N SER A 206 -91.57 -5.02 3.48
CA SER A 206 -91.66 -6.37 4.12
C SER A 206 -91.80 -7.53 3.07
N SER A 207 -91.02 -8.63 3.21
CA SER A 207 -91.11 -9.96 2.51
C SER A 207 -90.83 -9.99 0.98
N ASP A 208 -90.25 -11.05 0.37
CA ASP A 208 -89.85 -12.38 0.86
C ASP A 208 -88.62 -12.98 0.11
N ASN A 209 -88.01 -14.04 0.68
CA ASN A 209 -86.98 -15.00 0.16
C ASN A 209 -86.51 -14.90 -1.32
N GLY A 210 -85.26 -15.11 -1.72
CA GLY A 210 -84.01 -15.69 -1.15
C GLY A 210 -83.08 -16.00 -2.36
N GLU A 211 -81.84 -16.50 -2.32
CA GLU A 211 -80.83 -16.96 -1.35
C GLU A 211 -79.47 -16.84 -2.13
N SER A 212 -78.22 -16.80 -1.64
CA SER A 212 -77.56 -17.30 -0.41
C SER A 212 -76.47 -16.33 0.11
N THR A 213 -75.34 -16.82 0.64
CA THR A 213 -74.26 -16.04 1.30
C THR A 213 -73.06 -15.69 0.42
N ASP A 214 -72.71 -14.40 0.38
CA ASP A 214 -71.34 -13.88 0.29
C ASP A 214 -71.13 -12.93 1.49
N GLU A 215 -70.02 -13.05 2.22
CA GLU A 215 -69.65 -12.07 3.26
C GLU A 215 -68.90 -10.88 2.65
N PRO A 216 -69.05 -9.65 3.20
CA PRO A 216 -68.26 -8.51 2.75
C PRO A 216 -66.78 -8.70 3.15
N PRO A 217 -65.81 -8.35 2.28
CA PRO A 217 -64.40 -8.49 2.59
C PRO A 217 -64.00 -7.57 3.75
N ILE A 218 -63.39 -8.15 4.79
CA ILE A 218 -62.79 -7.42 5.90
C ILE A 218 -61.67 -6.52 5.34
N THR A 219 -61.75 -5.22 5.59
CA THR A 219 -60.68 -4.27 5.25
C THR A 219 -59.53 -4.40 6.26
N THR A 220 -58.68 -5.40 6.06
CA THR A 220 -57.42 -5.58 6.80
C THR A 220 -56.52 -4.37 6.58
N THR A 221 -55.96 -3.82 7.66
CA THR A 221 -54.98 -2.74 7.61
C THR A 221 -53.61 -3.26 7.12
N PHE A 222 -52.69 -2.34 6.84
CA PHE A 222 -51.31 -2.71 6.52
C PHE A 222 -50.62 -3.36 7.73
N GLU A 223 -50.93 -2.85 8.92
CA GLU A 223 -50.46 -3.31 10.22
C GLU A 223 -50.94 -4.75 10.51
N ASP A 224 -52.24 -5.04 10.36
CA ASP A 224 -52.79 -6.41 10.47
C ASP A 224 -52.09 -7.39 9.49
N SER A 225 -51.76 -6.89 8.29
CA SER A 225 -51.08 -7.67 7.25
C SER A 225 -49.61 -7.94 7.58
N MET A 226 -48.94 -7.03 8.30
CA MET A 226 -47.58 -7.22 8.81
C MET A 226 -47.55 -8.24 9.95
N GLU A 227 -48.47 -8.16 10.92
CA GLU A 227 -48.57 -9.15 12.02
C GLU A 227 -48.92 -10.55 11.48
N THR A 228 -49.75 -10.62 10.43
CA THR A 228 -50.02 -11.87 9.72
C THR A 228 -48.76 -12.40 9.01
N MET A 229 -47.99 -11.56 8.33
CA MET A 229 -46.70 -11.95 7.71
C MET A 229 -45.64 -12.41 8.72
N GLU A 230 -45.63 -11.85 9.93
CA GLU A 230 -44.76 -12.24 11.04
C GLU A 230 -45.01 -13.70 11.44
N SER A 231 -46.28 -14.07 11.66
CA SER A 231 -46.67 -15.46 11.94
C SER A 231 -46.35 -16.47 10.82
N ILE A 232 -46.22 -15.99 9.57
CA ILE A 232 -45.96 -16.81 8.37
C ILE A 232 -44.45 -16.91 8.05
N THR A 233 -43.62 -15.95 8.47
CA THR A 233 -42.24 -15.82 8.00
C THR A 233 -41.15 -15.83 9.07
N ASP A 234 -41.52 -15.96 10.35
CA ASP A 234 -40.58 -16.11 11.47
C ASP A 234 -39.50 -17.20 11.22
N GLN A 235 -39.91 -18.36 10.69
CA GLN A 235 -39.00 -19.49 10.40
C GLN A 235 -38.28 -19.40 9.03
N LYS A 236 -38.38 -18.30 8.28
CA LYS A 236 -37.67 -18.14 7.00
C LYS A 236 -36.31 -17.49 7.19
N GLU A 237 -35.27 -18.06 6.56
CA GLU A 237 -33.96 -17.43 6.46
C GLU A 237 -33.99 -16.19 5.56
N MET A 238 -33.03 -15.28 5.77
CA MET A 238 -32.88 -14.04 5.02
C MET A 238 -32.29 -14.32 3.61
N PRO A 239 -32.92 -13.89 2.50
CA PRO A 239 -32.41 -14.16 1.15
C PRO A 239 -31.03 -13.55 0.86
N GLU A 240 -30.24 -14.26 0.05
CA GLU A 240 -28.92 -13.82 -0.46
C GLU A 240 -29.01 -12.52 -1.30
N ASN A 241 -27.86 -11.86 -1.51
CA ASN A 241 -27.78 -10.66 -2.34
C ASN A 241 -27.90 -10.99 -3.84
N LEU A 242 -28.50 -10.09 -4.61
CA LEU A 242 -28.64 -10.24 -6.06
C LEU A 242 -27.29 -10.04 -6.80
N GLN A 243 -27.11 -10.77 -7.91
CA GLN A 243 -25.85 -10.91 -8.64
C GLN A 243 -25.30 -9.63 -9.31
N GLY A 244 -26.10 -8.58 -9.47
CA GLY A 244 -25.61 -7.27 -9.95
C GLY A 244 -24.80 -6.49 -8.91
N GLY A 245 -24.88 -6.91 -7.64
CA GLY A 245 -24.19 -6.30 -6.51
C GLY A 245 -25.12 -5.46 -5.63
N VAL A 246 -24.51 -4.65 -4.77
CA VAL A 246 -25.17 -3.82 -3.77
C VAL A 246 -25.22 -2.37 -4.23
N LEU A 247 -26.34 -1.69 -3.97
CA LEU A 247 -26.58 -0.26 -4.27
C LEU A 247 -26.51 0.61 -3.01
N ILE A 248 -27.01 0.09 -1.89
CA ILE A 248 -26.98 0.72 -0.55
C ILE A 248 -26.62 -0.35 0.47
N ASP A 249 -25.75 -0.01 1.43
CA ASP A 249 -25.45 -0.82 2.62
C ASP A 249 -25.14 0.13 3.79
N GLU A 250 -26.20 0.67 4.39
CA GLU A 250 -26.14 1.79 5.34
C GLU A 250 -26.85 1.45 6.65
N THR A 251 -26.45 2.10 7.75
CA THR A 251 -27.11 1.93 9.06
C THR A 251 -27.63 3.27 9.56
N TYR A 252 -28.88 3.29 10.05
CA TYR A 252 -29.60 4.49 10.49
C TYR A 252 -30.13 4.32 11.91
N VAL A 253 -30.20 5.42 12.68
CA VAL A 253 -30.82 5.44 14.01
C VAL A 253 -32.34 5.52 13.87
N VAL A 254 -32.98 4.34 13.78
CA VAL A 254 -34.42 4.09 13.61
C VAL A 254 -34.69 2.60 13.84
N PRO A 255 -35.82 2.19 14.47
CA PRO A 255 -36.23 0.78 14.58
C PRO A 255 -36.55 0.13 13.22
N PRO A 256 -36.31 -1.19 13.02
CA PRO A 256 -36.59 -1.86 11.74
C PRO A 256 -38.03 -1.76 11.28
N LYS A 257 -38.99 -1.87 12.22
CA LYS A 257 -40.43 -1.75 11.96
C LYS A 257 -40.81 -0.36 11.44
N ASP A 258 -40.24 0.68 12.02
CA ASP A 258 -40.47 2.08 11.63
C ASP A 258 -39.87 2.40 10.26
N LEU A 259 -38.65 1.91 9.98
CA LEU A 259 -38.02 2.08 8.67
C LEU A 259 -38.76 1.31 7.56
N ASN A 260 -39.25 0.10 7.86
CA ASN A 260 -40.12 -0.65 6.95
C ASN A 260 -41.43 0.11 6.68
N HIS A 261 -42.09 0.65 7.71
CA HIS A 261 -43.31 1.45 7.56
C HIS A 261 -43.07 2.69 6.69
N PHE A 262 -42.02 3.46 7.00
CA PHE A 262 -41.65 4.68 6.28
C PHE A 262 -41.42 4.47 4.78
N LEU A 263 -40.85 3.32 4.38
CA LEU A 263 -40.58 2.97 2.98
C LEU A 263 -41.75 2.26 2.27
N PHE A 264 -42.47 1.39 2.97
CA PHE A 264 -43.39 0.42 2.34
C PHE A 264 -44.87 0.54 2.75
N ALA A 265 -45.23 1.35 3.75
CA ALA A 265 -46.64 1.63 4.02
C ALA A 265 -47.31 2.32 2.83
N PRO A 266 -48.64 2.13 2.64
CA PRO A 266 -49.39 2.86 1.63
C PRO A 266 -49.25 4.38 1.74
N ASP A 267 -49.27 5.08 0.60
CA ASP A 267 -49.28 6.54 0.56
C ASP A 267 -48.03 7.23 1.19
N SER A 268 -46.91 6.51 1.39
CA SER A 268 -45.67 7.04 2.00
C SER A 268 -45.23 8.42 1.45
N GLN A 269 -44.99 9.37 2.37
CA GLN A 269 -44.49 10.71 2.04
C GLN A 269 -43.08 10.65 1.43
N PHE A 270 -42.20 9.79 1.95
CA PHE A 270 -40.85 9.60 1.41
C PHE A 270 -40.87 9.20 -0.05
N MET A 271 -41.71 8.23 -0.43
CA MET A 271 -41.81 7.77 -1.82
C MET A 271 -42.35 8.87 -2.76
N LYS A 272 -43.20 9.77 -2.27
CA LYS A 272 -43.71 10.93 -3.01
C LYS A 272 -42.65 12.03 -3.19
N GLU A 273 -41.84 12.28 -2.18
CA GLU A 273 -40.72 13.22 -2.25
C GLU A 273 -39.59 12.68 -3.15
N LEU A 274 -39.24 11.41 -3.00
CA LEU A 274 -38.28 10.71 -3.87
C LEU A 274 -38.73 10.71 -5.34
N ALA A 275 -40.00 10.40 -5.62
CA ALA A 275 -40.55 10.48 -6.97
C ALA A 275 -40.45 11.90 -7.56
N THR A 276 -40.63 12.93 -6.72
CA THR A 276 -40.48 14.34 -7.12
C THR A 276 -39.02 14.69 -7.46
N ILE A 277 -38.05 14.22 -6.66
CA ILE A 277 -36.62 14.43 -6.88
C ILE A 277 -36.14 13.70 -8.15
N GLN A 278 -36.56 12.45 -8.35
CA GLN A 278 -36.20 11.62 -9.51
C GLN A 278 -36.93 12.01 -10.81
N GLY A 279 -37.83 13.01 -10.79
CA GLY A 279 -38.61 13.43 -11.96
C GLY A 279 -39.63 12.38 -12.44
N THR A 280 -40.08 11.53 -11.53
CA THR A 280 -41.09 10.49 -11.79
C THR A 280 -42.49 11.08 -11.71
N THR A 281 -43.37 10.71 -12.65
CA THR A 281 -44.71 11.29 -12.82
C THR A 281 -45.77 10.22 -13.02
N ASN A 282 -47.04 10.56 -12.83
CA ASN A 282 -48.19 9.63 -12.96
C ASN A 282 -48.05 8.37 -12.09
N VAL A 283 -47.55 8.52 -10.86
CA VAL A 283 -47.46 7.41 -9.90
C VAL A 283 -48.87 6.98 -9.49
N HIS A 284 -49.15 5.69 -9.63
CA HIS A 284 -50.36 5.02 -9.15
C HIS A 284 -49.96 3.74 -8.42
N GLU A 285 -50.30 3.66 -7.15
CA GLU A 285 -50.01 2.55 -6.24
C GLU A 285 -51.26 1.69 -6.03
N SER A 286 -51.15 0.35 -6.09
CA SER A 286 -52.22 -0.53 -5.59
C SER A 286 -52.13 -0.69 -4.07
N PRO A 287 -53.24 -0.97 -3.37
CA PRO A 287 -53.13 -1.51 -2.00
C PRO A 287 -52.30 -2.80 -2.00
N TRP A 288 -51.78 -3.15 -0.82
CA TRP A 288 -51.20 -4.47 -0.56
C TRP A 288 -52.30 -5.54 -0.54
N VAL A 289 -52.08 -6.64 -1.25
CA VAL A 289 -53.02 -7.76 -1.45
C VAL A 289 -52.31 -9.09 -1.25
N TRP A 290 -53.00 -10.03 -0.60
CA TRP A 290 -52.53 -11.40 -0.39
C TRP A 290 -52.66 -12.24 -1.67
N GLU A 291 -51.52 -12.67 -2.24
CA GLU A 291 -51.50 -13.57 -3.40
C GLU A 291 -51.66 -15.04 -2.94
N SER A 292 -52.64 -15.73 -3.51
CA SER A 292 -53.08 -17.09 -3.12
C SER A 292 -52.17 -18.20 -3.67
N GLY A 293 -50.86 -18.12 -3.38
CA GLY A 293 -49.85 -19.09 -3.79
C GLY A 293 -49.72 -20.33 -2.89
N GLN A 294 -48.77 -21.21 -3.22
CA GLN A 294 -48.37 -22.34 -2.34
C GLN A 294 -47.78 -21.87 -1.00
N THR A 295 -47.22 -20.66 -0.96
CA THR A 295 -47.05 -19.90 0.26
C THR A 295 -47.83 -18.59 0.11
N PRO A 296 -48.62 -18.17 1.11
CA PRO A 296 -49.24 -16.84 1.08
C PRO A 296 -48.14 -15.78 1.11
N SER A 297 -48.29 -14.74 0.29
CA SER A 297 -47.35 -13.62 0.26
C SER A 297 -48.09 -12.31 0.00
N LEU A 298 -47.62 -11.23 0.63
CA LEU A 298 -48.19 -9.90 0.50
C LEU A 298 -47.54 -9.17 -0.69
N THR A 299 -48.36 -8.68 -1.61
CA THR A 299 -47.94 -8.11 -2.90
C THR A 299 -48.61 -6.77 -3.20
N ARG A 300 -47.95 -5.87 -3.94
CA ARG A 300 -48.58 -4.69 -4.57
C ARG A 300 -47.94 -4.39 -5.92
N THR A 301 -48.68 -3.77 -6.83
CA THR A 301 -48.14 -3.26 -8.10
C THR A 301 -48.22 -1.75 -8.12
N ILE A 302 -47.08 -1.10 -8.38
CA ILE A 302 -46.96 0.33 -8.59
C ILE A 302 -46.74 0.57 -10.08
N THR A 303 -47.39 1.59 -10.65
CA THR A 303 -47.11 2.03 -12.03
C THR A 303 -46.76 3.51 -12.05
N TYR A 304 -45.79 3.88 -12.89
CA TYR A 304 -45.33 5.27 -13.00
C TYR A 304 -44.72 5.56 -14.37
N THR A 305 -44.40 6.84 -14.62
CA THR A 305 -43.71 7.31 -15.82
C THR A 305 -42.39 7.98 -15.40
N LYS A 306 -41.25 7.36 -15.73
CA LYS A 306 -39.93 7.94 -15.47
C LYS A 306 -39.54 8.91 -16.60
N GLY A 307 -38.89 10.02 -16.24
CA GLY A 307 -38.60 11.13 -17.15
C GLY A 307 -37.74 10.77 -18.36
N ALA A 308 -37.78 11.59 -19.41
CA ALA A 308 -36.95 11.41 -20.59
C ALA A 308 -35.49 11.80 -20.31
N THR A 309 -34.55 10.92 -20.69
CA THR A 309 -33.10 11.18 -20.65
C THR A 309 -32.58 11.57 -22.03
N LYS A 310 -31.28 11.85 -22.15
CA LYS A 310 -30.62 12.14 -23.44
C LYS A 310 -30.70 10.98 -24.45
N LEU A 311 -30.93 9.75 -23.98
CA LEU A 311 -30.88 8.52 -24.79
C LEU A 311 -32.21 7.75 -24.82
N VAL A 312 -33.06 7.92 -23.79
CA VAL A 312 -34.30 7.16 -23.63
C VAL A 312 -35.48 8.13 -23.45
N LYS A 313 -36.54 7.97 -24.24
CA LYS A 313 -37.77 8.75 -24.09
C LYS A 313 -38.46 8.40 -22.77
N ALA A 314 -39.30 9.31 -22.25
CA ALA A 314 -40.08 9.05 -21.05
C ALA A 314 -40.88 7.75 -21.21
N SER A 315 -40.67 6.81 -20.28
CA SER A 315 -41.21 5.45 -20.36
C SER A 315 -42.18 5.22 -19.21
N LYS A 316 -43.26 4.50 -19.49
CA LYS A 316 -44.00 3.82 -18.42
C LYS A 316 -43.14 2.72 -17.82
N VAL A 317 -43.36 2.49 -16.53
CA VAL A 317 -42.71 1.49 -15.69
C VAL A 317 -43.80 0.80 -14.88
N THR A 318 -43.69 -0.52 -14.76
CA THR A 318 -44.50 -1.34 -13.85
C THR A 318 -43.55 -1.97 -12.84
N GLU A 319 -43.93 -1.91 -11.57
CA GLU A 319 -43.12 -2.34 -10.45
C GLU A 319 -43.94 -3.22 -9.50
N ASP A 320 -43.69 -4.53 -9.53
CA ASP A 320 -44.33 -5.49 -8.64
C ASP A 320 -43.46 -5.69 -7.39
N GLN A 321 -44.01 -5.36 -6.22
CA GLN A 321 -43.37 -5.51 -4.92
C GLN A 321 -43.96 -6.71 -4.16
N THR A 322 -43.11 -7.50 -3.49
CA THR A 322 -43.50 -8.73 -2.78
C THR A 322 -42.69 -8.88 -1.50
N TYR A 323 -43.34 -9.01 -0.34
CA TYR A 323 -42.67 -9.37 0.90
C TYR A 323 -42.25 -10.85 0.90
N ILE A 324 -40.95 -11.12 1.10
CA ILE A 324 -40.38 -12.46 1.30
C ILE A 324 -40.40 -12.83 2.80
N LYS A 325 -40.01 -11.87 3.65
CA LYS A 325 -39.93 -11.96 5.11
C LYS A 325 -40.34 -10.64 5.75
N ALA A 326 -41.02 -10.70 6.88
CA ALA A 326 -41.29 -9.58 7.79
C ALA A 326 -41.55 -10.16 9.19
N ASN A 327 -40.64 -10.01 10.15
CA ASN A 327 -40.80 -10.56 11.52
C ASN A 327 -40.49 -9.52 12.63
N GLY A 328 -40.98 -8.30 12.46
CA GLY A 328 -40.78 -7.17 13.38
C GLY A 328 -39.38 -6.54 13.31
N ASN A 329 -38.33 -7.37 13.32
CA ASN A 329 -36.92 -6.95 13.38
C ASN A 329 -36.17 -7.14 12.05
N GLU A 330 -36.64 -8.05 11.19
CA GLU A 330 -36.12 -8.25 9.83
C GLU A 330 -37.22 -8.15 8.78
N PHE A 331 -36.95 -7.45 7.69
CA PHE A 331 -37.83 -7.32 6.53
C PHE A 331 -37.06 -7.55 5.23
N ALA A 332 -37.67 -8.28 4.29
CA ALA A 332 -37.13 -8.50 2.95
C ALA A 332 -38.22 -8.29 1.90
N VAL A 333 -38.05 -7.30 1.04
CA VAL A 333 -38.98 -6.97 -0.06
C VAL A 333 -38.27 -7.18 -1.40
N SER A 334 -38.79 -8.10 -2.20
CA SER A 334 -38.37 -8.24 -3.60
C SER A 334 -39.20 -7.31 -4.48
N VAL A 335 -38.53 -6.64 -5.41
CA VAL A 335 -39.15 -5.68 -6.32
C VAL A 335 -38.73 -6.01 -7.75
N ARG A 336 -39.70 -6.13 -8.64
CA ARG A 336 -39.55 -6.55 -10.04
C ARG A 336 -40.00 -5.41 -10.95
N VAL A 337 -39.10 -4.86 -11.76
CA VAL A 337 -39.32 -3.63 -12.54
C VAL A 337 -39.27 -3.91 -14.04
N ASP A 338 -40.41 -3.76 -14.73
CA ASP A 338 -40.56 -3.86 -16.18
C ASP A 338 -40.60 -2.48 -16.84
N THR A 339 -39.87 -2.34 -17.95
CA THR A 339 -39.72 -1.06 -18.68
C THR A 339 -40.01 -1.21 -20.18
N PRO A 340 -41.19 -1.75 -20.58
CA PRO A 340 -41.43 -2.32 -21.92
C PRO A 340 -41.33 -1.35 -23.11
N HIS A 341 -41.18 -0.05 -22.88
CA HIS A 341 -41.04 0.97 -23.93
C HIS A 341 -39.60 1.51 -24.10
N VAL A 342 -38.63 1.07 -23.30
CA VAL A 342 -37.21 1.38 -23.53
C VAL A 342 -36.62 0.47 -24.61
N PRO A 343 -35.51 0.85 -25.27
CA PRO A 343 -34.82 -0.05 -26.20
C PRO A 343 -34.46 -1.38 -25.52
N TYR A 344 -34.86 -2.51 -26.12
CA TYR A 344 -34.74 -3.86 -25.56
C TYR A 344 -35.53 -4.13 -24.26
N GLY A 345 -36.44 -3.23 -23.82
CA GLY A 345 -37.21 -3.37 -22.58
C GLY A 345 -38.15 -4.58 -22.50
N SER A 346 -38.28 -5.37 -23.57
CA SER A 346 -38.99 -6.67 -23.60
C SER A 346 -38.07 -7.88 -23.44
N THR A 347 -36.75 -7.71 -23.44
CA THR A 347 -35.78 -8.83 -23.33
C THR A 347 -35.29 -9.07 -21.90
N PHE A 348 -35.55 -8.13 -20.98
CA PHE A 348 -35.01 -8.16 -19.62
C PHE A 348 -35.95 -7.54 -18.56
N ARG A 349 -35.76 -7.92 -17.29
CA ARG A 349 -36.32 -7.26 -16.10
C ARG A 349 -35.20 -6.76 -15.20
N VAL A 350 -35.40 -5.64 -14.52
CA VAL A 350 -34.57 -5.31 -13.34
C VAL A 350 -35.21 -5.94 -12.10
N LYS A 351 -34.38 -6.58 -11.26
CA LYS A 351 -34.73 -7.01 -9.91
C LYS A 351 -34.02 -6.12 -8.90
N LEU A 352 -34.72 -5.80 -7.82
CA LEU A 352 -34.18 -5.22 -6.59
C LEU A 352 -34.59 -6.11 -5.42
N LEU A 353 -33.75 -6.14 -4.39
CA LEU A 353 -34.02 -6.80 -3.12
C LEU A 353 -33.62 -5.84 -2.01
N TYR A 354 -34.62 -5.31 -1.32
CA TYR A 354 -34.46 -4.50 -0.12
C TYR A 354 -34.43 -5.43 1.09
N LYS A 355 -33.46 -5.25 1.98
CA LYS A 355 -33.37 -5.91 3.28
C LYS A 355 -33.22 -4.86 4.37
N ILE A 356 -34.03 -4.95 5.41
CA ILE A 356 -33.94 -4.14 6.63
C ILE A 356 -33.69 -5.13 7.77
N MET A 357 -32.70 -4.86 8.60
CA MET A 357 -32.24 -5.74 9.69
C MET A 357 -31.91 -4.90 10.91
N GLN A 358 -32.03 -5.47 12.12
CA GLN A 358 -31.51 -4.85 13.35
C GLN A 358 -30.01 -4.51 13.17
N GLY A 359 -29.64 -3.27 13.47
CA GLY A 359 -28.24 -2.85 13.61
C GLY A 359 -27.72 -3.08 15.04
N LEU A 360 -26.53 -2.56 15.35
CA LEU A 360 -26.05 -2.53 16.74
C LEU A 360 -26.80 -1.44 17.52
N GLU A 361 -27.18 -1.74 18.76
CA GLU A 361 -27.63 -0.74 19.73
C GLU A 361 -26.49 0.25 20.02
N ILE A 362 -26.78 1.55 19.97
CA ILE A 362 -25.79 2.62 20.21
C ILE A 362 -26.41 3.65 21.17
N GLU A 363 -25.73 3.91 22.29
CA GLU A 363 -26.12 4.83 23.37
C GLU A 363 -27.53 4.60 24.00
N GLY A 364 -28.25 3.56 23.58
CA GLY A 364 -29.60 3.18 24.05
C GLY A 364 -30.69 3.35 22.99
N ASP A 365 -30.36 3.84 21.79
CA ASP A 365 -31.29 3.92 20.66
C ASP A 365 -31.18 2.67 19.77
N GLU A 366 -32.32 2.19 19.26
CA GLU A 366 -32.36 1.13 18.25
C GLU A 366 -31.88 1.65 16.88
N THR A 367 -31.19 0.78 16.13
CA THR A 367 -30.70 1.11 14.79
C THR A 367 -31.12 0.05 13.77
N SER A 368 -31.21 0.46 12.51
CA SER A 368 -31.55 -0.41 11.37
C SER A 368 -30.44 -0.36 10.33
N ARG A 369 -29.98 -1.53 9.88
CA ARG A 369 -29.17 -1.66 8.67
C ARG A 369 -30.08 -1.91 7.48
N ILE A 370 -30.02 -1.03 6.48
CA ILE A 370 -30.70 -1.18 5.20
C ILE A 370 -29.68 -1.57 4.13
N LEU A 371 -29.94 -2.69 3.45
CA LEU A 371 -29.14 -3.18 2.34
C LEU A 371 -30.04 -3.37 1.13
N VAL A 372 -29.73 -2.69 0.02
CA VAL A 372 -30.44 -2.84 -1.26
C VAL A 372 -29.49 -3.45 -2.28
N SER A 373 -29.84 -4.62 -2.82
CA SER A 373 -29.09 -5.28 -3.90
C SER A 373 -29.91 -5.35 -5.19
N TRP A 374 -29.25 -5.53 -6.34
CA TRP A 374 -29.89 -5.49 -7.65
C TRP A 374 -29.40 -6.58 -8.60
N GLY A 375 -30.15 -6.84 -9.66
CA GLY A 375 -29.76 -7.74 -10.75
C GLY A 375 -30.65 -7.59 -11.97
N ILE A 376 -30.34 -8.33 -13.04
CA ILE A 376 -31.14 -8.36 -14.27
C ILE A 376 -31.46 -9.81 -14.66
N ASP A 377 -32.74 -10.09 -14.86
CA ASP A 377 -33.19 -11.30 -15.55
C ASP A 377 -33.22 -11.02 -17.07
N PHE A 378 -32.55 -11.84 -17.89
CA PHE A 378 -32.70 -11.81 -19.35
C PHE A 378 -33.56 -12.99 -19.80
N TYR A 379 -34.80 -12.74 -20.24
CA TYR A 379 -35.68 -13.78 -20.80
C TYR A 379 -35.49 -13.99 -22.31
N GLN A 380 -34.77 -13.09 -22.98
CA GLN A 380 -34.39 -13.24 -24.39
C GLN A 380 -32.91 -12.87 -24.57
N SER A 381 -32.22 -13.58 -25.46
CA SER A 381 -30.81 -13.29 -25.78
C SER A 381 -30.69 -12.00 -26.58
N THR A 382 -29.67 -11.19 -26.26
CA THR A 382 -29.39 -9.92 -26.95
C THR A 382 -27.90 -9.65 -26.99
N MET A 383 -27.40 -9.18 -28.14
CA MET A 383 -26.01 -8.73 -28.30
C MET A 383 -25.69 -7.46 -27.50
N MET A 384 -26.72 -6.76 -26.99
CA MET A 384 -26.58 -5.52 -26.22
C MET A 384 -26.48 -5.76 -24.70
N LYS A 385 -26.36 -7.02 -24.25
CA LYS A 385 -26.41 -7.41 -22.83
C LYS A 385 -25.54 -6.52 -21.94
N SER A 386 -24.25 -6.38 -22.23
CA SER A 386 -23.32 -5.57 -21.43
C SER A 386 -23.65 -4.07 -21.43
N MET A 387 -24.23 -3.53 -22.51
CA MET A 387 -24.68 -2.13 -22.55
C MET A 387 -25.94 -1.91 -21.72
N ILE A 388 -26.85 -2.88 -21.70
CA ILE A 388 -28.05 -2.88 -20.85
C ILE A 388 -27.65 -2.98 -19.39
N GLU A 389 -26.74 -3.90 -19.04
CA GLU A 389 -26.22 -4.07 -17.68
C GLU A 389 -25.48 -2.84 -17.17
N HIS A 390 -24.60 -2.24 -17.99
CA HIS A 390 -23.89 -1.01 -17.61
C HIS A 390 -24.83 0.20 -17.49
N GLY A 391 -25.76 0.38 -18.44
CA GLY A 391 -26.75 1.45 -18.40
C GLY A 391 -27.71 1.34 -17.20
N ALA A 392 -28.12 0.12 -16.86
CA ALA A 392 -28.91 -0.15 -15.67
C ALA A 392 -28.11 0.09 -14.38
N LYS A 393 -26.86 -0.40 -14.29
CA LYS A 393 -25.98 -0.17 -13.12
C LYS A 393 -25.84 1.33 -12.83
N GLN A 394 -25.52 2.12 -13.86
CA GLN A 394 -25.36 3.56 -13.73
C GLN A 394 -26.69 4.26 -13.35
N GLY A 395 -27.77 3.97 -14.09
CA GLY A 395 -29.08 4.58 -13.86
C GLY A 395 -29.75 4.15 -12.55
N LEU A 396 -29.39 3.00 -11.99
CA LEU A 396 -29.78 2.59 -10.64
C LEU A 396 -28.94 3.33 -9.60
N LYS A 397 -27.60 3.37 -9.74
CA LYS A 397 -26.74 4.09 -8.80
C LYS A 397 -27.19 5.55 -8.65
N GLU A 398 -27.31 6.30 -9.74
CA GLU A 398 -27.79 7.70 -9.72
C GLU A 398 -29.16 7.86 -9.04
N SER A 399 -30.02 6.85 -9.12
CA SER A 399 -31.37 6.86 -8.51
C SER A 399 -31.35 6.52 -7.01
N PHE A 400 -30.37 5.73 -6.56
CA PHE A 400 -30.21 5.32 -5.16
C PHE A 400 -29.25 6.22 -4.36
N ASP A 401 -28.29 6.89 -5.00
CA ASP A 401 -27.53 7.99 -4.40
C ASP A 401 -28.52 9.07 -3.85
N GLN A 402 -29.57 9.38 -4.63
CA GLN A 402 -30.67 10.28 -4.23
C GLN A 402 -31.61 9.70 -3.15
N PHE A 403 -31.72 8.37 -3.06
CA PHE A 403 -32.49 7.69 -2.02
C PHE A 403 -31.78 7.84 -0.67
N SER A 404 -30.47 7.56 -0.61
CA SER A 404 -29.65 7.75 0.60
C SER A 404 -29.56 9.22 1.03
N GLU A 405 -29.43 10.16 0.09
CA GLU A 405 -29.43 11.60 0.44
C GLU A 405 -30.76 12.05 1.09
N LEU A 406 -31.90 11.54 0.62
CA LEU A 406 -33.21 11.84 1.22
C LEU A 406 -33.43 11.10 2.55
N LEU A 407 -32.95 9.86 2.67
CA LEU A 407 -33.09 9.05 3.88
C LEU A 407 -32.24 9.62 5.02
N GLY A 408 -30.99 10.03 4.73
CA GLY A 408 -30.09 10.71 5.65
C GLY A 408 -30.48 12.16 6.00
N GLN A 409 -31.46 12.75 5.32
CA GLN A 409 -32.14 13.98 5.77
C GLN A 409 -33.24 13.70 6.81
N THR A 410 -33.74 12.46 6.89
CA THR A 410 -34.82 12.07 7.81
C THR A 410 -34.28 11.37 9.06
N PHE A 411 -33.43 10.36 8.88
CA PHE A 411 -32.83 9.57 9.96
C PHE A 411 -31.34 9.85 10.06
N THR A 412 -30.78 9.76 11.27
CA THR A 412 -29.34 10.00 11.46
C THR A 412 -28.55 8.77 10.99
N PRO A 413 -27.62 8.90 10.02
CA PRO A 413 -26.75 7.79 9.62
C PRO A 413 -25.72 7.47 10.70
N VAL A 414 -25.54 6.18 10.99
CA VAL A 414 -24.54 5.66 11.92
C VAL A 414 -23.19 5.57 11.20
N ASN A 415 -22.22 6.35 11.67
CA ASN A 415 -20.99 6.60 10.94
C ASN A 415 -19.95 5.46 11.05
N GLN A 416 -20.23 4.30 10.44
CA GLN A 416 -19.33 3.12 10.38
C GLN A 416 -18.16 3.27 9.37
N MET A 417 -17.78 4.52 9.06
CA MET A 417 -17.09 4.96 7.83
C MET A 417 -15.59 4.60 7.73
N THR A 418 -15.12 3.56 8.44
CA THR A 418 -13.72 3.10 8.40
C THR A 418 -13.56 1.60 8.16
N VAL A 419 -14.49 0.76 8.62
CA VAL A 419 -14.33 -0.71 8.55
C VAL A 419 -14.93 -1.29 7.26
N LEU A 420 -16.12 -0.82 6.87
CA LEU A 420 -16.84 -1.41 5.74
C LEU A 420 -16.23 -0.99 4.39
N ASP A 421 -15.90 0.29 4.24
CA ASP A 421 -15.39 0.87 2.99
C ASP A 421 -14.08 0.21 2.52
N LYS A 422 -13.10 0.02 3.41
CA LYS A 422 -11.87 -0.74 3.09
C LYS A 422 -12.20 -2.15 2.59
N SER A 423 -13.13 -2.85 3.24
CA SER A 423 -13.49 -4.22 2.84
C SER A 423 -14.16 -4.28 1.46
N GLN A 424 -15.05 -3.33 1.16
CA GLN A 424 -15.77 -3.29 -0.12
C GLN A 424 -14.92 -2.72 -1.27
N THR A 425 -14.05 -1.73 -1.02
CA THR A 425 -13.12 -1.17 -2.03
C THR A 425 -12.00 -2.14 -2.38
N LEU A 426 -11.41 -2.84 -1.40
CA LEU A 426 -10.45 -3.91 -1.68
C LEU A 426 -11.13 -5.13 -2.33
N ALA A 427 -12.37 -5.46 -1.95
CA ALA A 427 -13.13 -6.49 -2.64
C ALA A 427 -13.50 -6.10 -4.07
N THR A 428 -13.75 -4.81 -4.37
CA THR A 428 -13.92 -4.36 -5.76
C THR A 428 -12.61 -4.42 -6.53
N LEU A 429 -11.44 -4.13 -5.95
CA LEU A 429 -10.16 -4.39 -6.64
C LEU A 429 -9.89 -5.90 -6.86
N GLN A 430 -10.37 -6.78 -5.97
CA GLN A 430 -10.31 -8.22 -6.13
C GLN A 430 -11.35 -8.78 -7.13
N ASN A 431 -12.44 -8.04 -7.42
CA ASN A 431 -13.50 -8.42 -8.35
C ASN A 431 -13.45 -7.67 -9.70
N GLU A 432 -12.75 -6.52 -9.78
CA GLU A 432 -12.23 -5.90 -11.00
C GLU A 432 -10.98 -6.63 -11.52
N HIS A 433 -10.60 -7.73 -10.85
CA HIS A 433 -9.86 -8.81 -11.50
C HIS A 433 -10.76 -9.42 -12.58
N GLU A 434 -10.75 -8.79 -13.77
CA GLU A 434 -11.45 -9.24 -14.98
C GLU A 434 -11.33 -10.75 -15.08
N SER A 435 -12.47 -11.45 -15.01
CA SER A 435 -12.48 -12.91 -14.91
C SER A 435 -11.52 -13.52 -15.94
N ASP A 436 -10.73 -14.50 -15.51
CA ASP A 436 -9.56 -14.95 -16.27
C ASP A 436 -9.89 -15.41 -17.70
N TRP A 437 -11.16 -15.76 -17.92
CA TRP A 437 -11.84 -16.07 -19.17
C TRP A 437 -12.18 -14.85 -20.04
N HIS A 438 -12.72 -13.76 -19.49
CA HIS A 438 -13.10 -12.56 -20.27
C HIS A 438 -11.88 -11.87 -20.89
N LEU A 439 -10.80 -11.72 -20.11
CA LEU A 439 -9.53 -11.18 -20.59
C LEU A 439 -8.87 -12.12 -21.61
N ALA A 440 -9.02 -13.44 -21.45
CA ALA A 440 -8.61 -14.43 -22.45
C ALA A 440 -9.43 -14.30 -23.76
N VAL A 441 -10.75 -14.14 -23.68
CA VAL A 441 -11.62 -13.94 -24.85
C VAL A 441 -11.28 -12.64 -25.57
N GLY A 442 -11.12 -11.52 -24.85
CA GLY A 442 -10.72 -10.24 -25.44
C GLY A 442 -9.36 -10.30 -26.16
N TYR A 443 -8.40 -11.05 -25.61
CA TYR A 443 -7.06 -11.19 -26.19
C TYR A 443 -6.99 -12.24 -27.33
N LEU A 444 -7.69 -13.37 -27.19
CA LEU A 444 -7.59 -14.52 -28.09
C LEU A 444 -8.69 -14.62 -29.15
N CYS A 445 -9.79 -13.86 -29.05
CA CYS A 445 -10.78 -13.74 -30.14
C CYS A 445 -10.40 -12.66 -31.18
N ASN A 446 -9.13 -12.28 -31.25
CA ASN A 446 -8.58 -11.46 -32.34
C ASN A 446 -8.73 -12.19 -33.68
N PHE A 447 -9.05 -11.44 -34.75
CA PHE A 447 -9.18 -11.94 -36.13
C PHE A 447 -8.03 -12.87 -36.56
N THR A 448 -6.79 -12.57 -36.12
CA THR A 448 -5.62 -13.42 -36.39
C THR A 448 -5.84 -14.85 -35.88
N VAL A 449 -6.22 -15.02 -34.61
CA VAL A 449 -6.41 -16.33 -33.98
C VAL A 449 -7.61 -17.05 -34.60
N VAL A 450 -8.73 -16.35 -34.77
CA VAL A 450 -9.97 -16.90 -35.36
C VAL A 450 -9.73 -17.39 -36.79
N SER A 451 -9.00 -16.60 -37.60
CA SER A 451 -8.62 -16.99 -38.96
C SER A 451 -7.65 -18.17 -38.98
N THR A 452 -6.71 -18.26 -38.02
CA THR A 452 -5.82 -19.44 -37.89
C THR A 452 -6.61 -20.71 -37.60
N VAL A 453 -7.52 -20.65 -36.62
CA VAL A 453 -8.39 -21.79 -36.26
C VAL A 453 -9.25 -22.21 -37.46
N PHE A 454 -9.83 -21.25 -38.20
CA PHE A 454 -10.63 -21.56 -39.38
C PHE A 454 -9.80 -22.18 -40.52
N MET A 455 -8.57 -21.70 -40.77
CA MET A 455 -7.67 -22.27 -41.79
C MET A 455 -7.17 -23.66 -41.41
N VAL A 456 -6.85 -23.90 -40.13
CA VAL A 456 -6.47 -25.24 -39.63
C VAL A 456 -7.66 -26.21 -39.71
N LEU A 457 -8.87 -25.76 -39.35
CA LEU A 457 -10.10 -26.55 -39.51
C LEU A 457 -10.38 -26.87 -40.98
N TYR A 458 -10.22 -25.89 -41.88
CA TYR A 458 -10.36 -26.08 -43.33
C TYR A 458 -9.40 -27.14 -43.86
N VAL A 459 -8.10 -27.06 -43.53
CA VAL A 459 -7.11 -28.06 -43.95
C VAL A 459 -7.41 -29.43 -43.35
N PHE A 460 -7.80 -29.51 -42.08
CA PHE A 460 -8.16 -30.78 -41.44
C PHE A 460 -9.39 -31.43 -42.11
N VAL A 461 -10.43 -30.65 -42.41
CA VAL A 461 -11.61 -31.12 -43.17
C VAL A 461 -11.24 -31.49 -44.60
N HIS A 462 -10.33 -30.76 -45.25
CA HIS A 462 -9.85 -31.08 -46.60
C HIS A 462 -9.09 -32.42 -46.62
N ILE A 463 -8.23 -32.68 -45.63
CA ILE A 463 -7.53 -33.97 -45.47
C ILE A 463 -8.54 -35.11 -45.24
N LEU A 464 -9.57 -34.90 -44.42
CA LEU A 464 -10.62 -35.90 -44.16
C LEU A 464 -11.58 -36.14 -45.34
N LEU A 465 -11.60 -35.26 -46.35
CA LEU A 465 -12.48 -35.36 -47.53
C LEU A 465 -11.72 -35.68 -48.83
N CYS A 466 -10.38 -35.73 -48.81
CA CYS A 466 -9.59 -36.20 -49.94
C CYS A 466 -9.75 -37.73 -50.12
N GLU A 467 -10.33 -38.15 -51.24
CA GLU A 467 -10.18 -39.53 -51.70
C GLU A 467 -8.72 -39.81 -52.10
N PRO A 468 -8.16 -41.00 -51.85
CA PRO A 468 -6.78 -41.33 -52.18
C PRO A 468 -6.59 -41.41 -53.70
N THR A 469 -6.15 -40.31 -54.31
CA THR A 469 -5.83 -40.22 -55.74
C THR A 469 -4.50 -40.88 -56.07
N ARG A 470 -4.31 -41.25 -57.34
CA ARG A 470 -3.13 -42.00 -57.80
C ARG A 470 -1.88 -41.12 -57.87
N VAL A 471 -0.94 -41.39 -56.97
CA VAL A 471 0.53 -41.28 -57.10
C VAL A 471 1.01 -40.78 -58.47
N GLN A 472 1.39 -39.50 -58.53
CA GLN A 472 2.07 -38.86 -59.68
C GLN A 472 3.13 -37.84 -59.23
N GLY A 473 3.76 -38.04 -58.05
CA GLY A 473 4.68 -37.09 -57.44
C GLY A 473 6.06 -37.64 -57.07
N LEU A 474 6.88 -36.76 -56.48
CA LEU A 474 8.18 -37.08 -55.87
C LEU A 474 7.99 -37.62 -54.43
N GLU A 475 7.23 -38.70 -54.32
CA GLU A 475 6.93 -39.35 -53.03
C GLU A 475 8.15 -40.09 -52.46
N PHE A 476 8.47 -39.81 -51.20
CA PHE A 476 9.41 -40.58 -50.39
C PHE A 476 8.68 -41.15 -49.17
N ASN A 477 8.96 -42.40 -48.83
CA ASN A 477 8.24 -43.19 -47.81
C ASN A 477 7.91 -42.41 -46.53
N GLY A 478 6.64 -42.04 -46.36
CA GLY A 478 6.09 -41.46 -45.14
C GLY A 478 5.99 -39.93 -45.08
N LEU A 479 6.34 -39.20 -46.15
CA LEU A 479 6.09 -37.75 -46.24
C LEU A 479 5.54 -37.37 -47.62
N GLU A 480 4.27 -36.97 -47.65
CA GLU A 480 3.69 -36.25 -48.80
C GLU A 480 4.23 -34.81 -48.78
N LEU A 481 4.70 -34.34 -49.95
CA LEU A 481 5.06 -32.94 -50.17
C LEU A 481 3.87 -32.21 -50.81
N PRO A 482 3.75 -30.87 -50.64
CA PRO A 482 2.68 -30.11 -51.30
C PRO A 482 2.79 -30.23 -52.83
N ASP A 483 1.80 -30.88 -53.46
CA ASP A 483 1.80 -31.17 -54.90
C ASP A 483 1.42 -29.93 -55.73
N SER A 484 0.74 -28.94 -55.12
CA SER A 484 0.52 -27.63 -55.74
C SER A 484 1.25 -26.48 -55.04
N PHE A 485 1.62 -25.48 -55.84
CA PHE A 485 2.11 -24.19 -55.35
C PHE A 485 1.10 -23.49 -54.41
N GLY A 486 -0.20 -23.77 -54.56
CA GLY A 486 -1.25 -23.29 -53.67
C GLY A 486 -1.20 -23.92 -52.28
N GLU A 487 -0.98 -25.23 -52.18
CA GLU A 487 -0.77 -25.92 -50.90
C GLU A 487 0.52 -25.44 -50.23
N PHE A 488 1.64 -25.33 -50.96
CA PHE A 488 2.90 -24.84 -50.40
C PHE A 488 2.75 -23.44 -49.78
N VAL A 489 2.09 -22.52 -50.49
CA VAL A 489 1.78 -21.18 -49.98
C VAL A 489 0.81 -21.24 -48.78
N THR A 490 -0.19 -22.13 -48.81
CA THR A 490 -1.16 -22.30 -47.71
C THR A 490 -0.48 -22.83 -46.44
N CYS A 491 0.40 -23.83 -46.55
CA CYS A 491 1.20 -24.36 -45.45
C CYS A 491 2.13 -23.28 -44.86
N GLY A 492 2.79 -22.47 -45.71
CA GLY A 492 3.59 -21.33 -45.26
C GLY A 492 2.77 -20.28 -44.51
N ILE A 493 1.58 -19.94 -45.02
CA ILE A 493 0.64 -19.01 -44.36
C ILE A 493 0.17 -19.57 -43.00
N ILE A 494 -0.14 -20.86 -42.92
CA ILE A 494 -0.54 -21.52 -41.67
C ILE A 494 0.62 -21.53 -40.67
N PHE A 495 1.85 -21.81 -41.09
CA PHE A 495 3.04 -21.79 -40.23
C PHE A 495 3.25 -20.42 -39.56
N PHE A 496 3.30 -19.33 -40.35
CA PHE A 496 3.49 -17.97 -39.78
C PHE A 496 2.30 -17.50 -38.92
N ASN A 497 1.09 -18.02 -39.16
CA ASN A 497 -0.06 -17.71 -38.32
C ASN A 497 -0.05 -18.52 -37.01
N LEU A 498 0.32 -19.80 -37.04
CA LEU A 498 0.53 -20.61 -35.84
C LEU A 498 1.66 -20.05 -34.97
N GLU A 499 2.76 -19.60 -35.57
CA GLU A 499 3.84 -18.90 -34.86
C GLU A 499 3.32 -17.64 -34.13
N ARG A 500 2.52 -16.81 -34.81
CA ARG A 500 1.89 -15.62 -34.20
C ARG A 500 0.92 -15.97 -33.07
N VAL A 501 0.10 -17.01 -33.24
CA VAL A 501 -0.82 -17.48 -32.19
C VAL A 501 -0.04 -18.05 -30.99
N TYR A 502 1.01 -18.83 -31.23
CA TYR A 502 1.91 -19.34 -30.19
C TYR A 502 2.57 -18.19 -29.41
N ILE A 503 3.07 -17.16 -30.11
CA ILE A 503 3.63 -15.95 -29.48
C ILE A 503 2.57 -15.21 -28.67
N MET A 504 1.33 -15.07 -29.15
CA MET A 504 0.23 -14.47 -28.36
C MET A 504 -0.07 -15.29 -27.10
N VAL A 505 -0.25 -16.61 -27.22
CA VAL A 505 -0.57 -17.51 -26.10
C VAL A 505 0.58 -17.53 -25.08
N SER A 506 1.83 -17.62 -25.52
CA SER A 506 3.02 -17.50 -24.67
C SER A 506 3.05 -16.16 -23.91
N ARG A 507 2.81 -15.04 -24.60
CA ARG A 507 2.77 -13.70 -23.97
C ARG A 507 1.63 -13.55 -22.96
N PHE A 508 0.50 -14.21 -23.19
CA PHE A 508 -0.66 -14.23 -22.29
C PHE A 508 -0.40 -15.10 -21.05
N ILE A 509 0.10 -16.32 -21.23
CA ILE A 509 0.52 -17.22 -20.14
C ILE A 509 1.63 -16.55 -19.31
N GLN A 510 2.60 -15.87 -19.95
CA GLN A 510 3.62 -15.16 -19.20
C GLN A 510 3.06 -13.94 -18.45
N ALA A 511 2.04 -13.25 -18.96
CA ALA A 511 1.36 -12.20 -18.19
C ALA A 511 0.66 -12.76 -16.94
N ARG A 512 0.07 -13.97 -17.02
CA ARG A 512 -0.52 -14.69 -15.88
C ARG A 512 0.51 -15.14 -14.85
N LEU A 513 1.68 -15.59 -15.30
CA LEU A 513 2.79 -16.04 -14.43
C LEU A 513 3.59 -14.90 -13.76
N ARG A 514 3.16 -13.64 -13.89
CA ARG A 514 3.87 -12.43 -13.41
C ARG A 514 3.29 -11.76 -12.16
N ARG A 515 2.40 -12.44 -11.42
CA ARG A 515 2.07 -12.03 -10.05
C ARG A 515 3.35 -12.09 -9.20
N GLY A 516 3.73 -10.99 -8.56
CA GLY A 516 4.90 -10.95 -7.67
C GLY A 516 4.63 -11.61 -6.31
N ASN A 517 5.68 -12.07 -5.62
CA ASN A 517 5.59 -12.75 -4.33
C ASN A 517 4.95 -11.88 -3.22
N ASP A 518 5.14 -10.55 -3.25
CA ASP A 518 4.66 -9.62 -2.21
C ASP A 518 3.12 -9.42 -2.21
N HIS A 519 2.38 -9.95 -3.18
CA HIS A 519 0.93 -9.75 -3.27
C HIS A 519 0.16 -10.49 -2.17
N GLY A 520 -0.30 -9.75 -1.16
CA GLY A 520 -1.16 -10.27 -0.10
C GLY A 520 -0.44 -10.69 1.18
N VAL A 521 0.83 -10.30 1.37
CA VAL A 521 1.50 -10.36 2.68
C VAL A 521 0.77 -9.39 3.62
N LYS A 522 -0.13 -9.93 4.45
CA LYS A 522 -0.89 -9.16 5.44
C LYS A 522 0.06 -8.53 6.47
N ALA A 523 -0.22 -7.29 6.86
CA ALA A 523 0.49 -6.62 7.93
C ALA A 523 0.47 -7.44 9.24
N GLN A 524 1.64 -7.57 9.89
CA GLN A 524 1.76 -8.23 11.19
C GLN A 524 1.78 -7.21 12.35
N GLY A 525 1.34 -7.64 13.54
CA GLY A 525 1.39 -6.86 14.78
C GLY A 525 0.14 -6.00 15.05
N GLU A 526 0.20 -5.25 16.16
CA GLU A 526 -0.87 -4.38 16.64
C GLU A 526 -0.49 -2.89 16.54
N GLY A 527 -1.50 -2.03 16.34
CA GLY A 527 -1.36 -0.59 16.13
C GLY A 527 -1.74 -0.16 14.70
N TRP A 528 -1.01 0.83 14.20
CA TRP A 528 -1.30 1.52 12.94
C TRP A 528 -0.83 0.73 11.71
N VAL A 529 -1.78 0.22 10.92
CA VAL A 529 -1.55 -0.51 9.67
C VAL A 529 -1.77 0.42 8.48
N LEU A 530 -0.85 0.40 7.53
CA LEU A 530 -0.91 1.20 6.30
C LEU A 530 -1.05 0.26 5.09
N THR A 531 -2.22 0.30 4.44
CA THR A 531 -2.55 -0.46 3.24
C THR A 531 -2.60 0.48 2.05
N ILE A 532 -1.87 0.18 0.97
CA ILE A 532 -1.80 1.02 -0.23
C ILE A 532 -2.14 0.16 -1.45
N ALA A 533 -3.17 0.56 -2.20
CA ALA A 533 -3.41 0.06 -3.54
C ALA A 533 -2.78 1.00 -4.57
N ILE A 534 -1.92 0.45 -5.42
CA ILE A 534 -1.35 1.13 -6.58
C ILE A 534 -2.25 0.79 -7.77
N ILE A 535 -2.94 1.80 -8.32
CA ILE A 535 -3.90 1.60 -9.40
C ILE A 535 -3.20 1.72 -10.75
N GLU A 536 -2.78 2.92 -11.12
CA GLU A 536 -2.20 3.21 -12.43
C GLU A 536 -1.24 4.41 -12.41
N GLY A 537 -0.38 4.51 -13.41
CA GLY A 537 0.46 5.66 -13.70
C GLY A 537 0.15 6.17 -15.11
N THR A 538 0.42 7.45 -15.37
CA THR A 538 0.21 8.04 -16.70
C THR A 538 1.28 9.08 -17.04
N ASN A 539 1.53 9.26 -18.34
CA ASN A 539 2.56 10.14 -18.90
C ASN A 539 3.96 9.92 -18.29
N LEU A 540 4.36 8.68 -17.97
CA LEU A 540 5.73 8.41 -17.51
C LEU A 540 6.76 8.70 -18.62
N ALA A 541 8.02 8.92 -18.25
CA ALA A 541 9.07 9.15 -19.21
C ALA A 541 9.51 7.85 -19.90
N ALA A 542 9.74 7.92 -21.21
CA ALA A 542 10.43 6.86 -21.94
C ALA A 542 11.94 6.98 -21.72
N MET A 543 12.58 5.88 -21.35
CA MET A 543 14.04 5.80 -21.17
C MET A 543 14.70 4.86 -22.19
N ASP A 544 13.96 3.88 -22.71
CA ASP A 544 14.51 2.88 -23.61
C ASP A 544 14.55 3.33 -25.08
N SER A 545 15.42 2.71 -25.87
CA SER A 545 15.57 3.01 -27.30
C SER A 545 14.37 2.61 -28.18
N SER A 546 13.34 1.98 -27.60
CA SER A 546 12.07 1.66 -28.29
C SER A 546 11.00 2.74 -28.10
N GLY A 547 11.26 3.75 -27.24
CA GLY A 547 10.31 4.83 -26.94
C GLY A 547 9.37 4.54 -25.77
N PHE A 548 9.72 3.55 -24.93
CA PHE A 548 8.93 3.14 -23.77
C PHE A 548 9.81 3.03 -22.52
N SER A 549 9.20 2.56 -21.43
CA SER A 549 9.86 2.12 -20.20
C SER A 549 9.13 0.89 -19.63
N ASP A 550 9.75 0.21 -18.69
CA ASP A 550 9.21 -0.93 -17.95
C ASP A 550 9.04 -0.55 -16.46
N PRO A 551 8.02 0.27 -16.11
CA PRO A 551 7.95 0.94 -14.82
C PRO A 551 7.53 0.06 -13.63
N TYR A 552 8.06 0.40 -12.45
CA TYR A 552 7.63 -0.13 -11.14
C TYR A 552 7.67 0.96 -10.06
N VAL A 553 6.93 0.76 -8.96
CA VAL A 553 6.79 1.72 -7.84
C VAL A 553 7.50 1.18 -6.60
N VAL A 554 8.18 2.08 -5.89
CA VAL A 554 8.81 1.88 -4.59
C VAL A 554 8.14 2.80 -3.57
N LEU A 555 7.63 2.21 -2.48
CA LEU A 555 6.95 2.90 -1.39
C LEU A 555 7.84 2.84 -0.14
N THR A 556 8.12 3.97 0.50
CA THR A 556 8.91 4.03 1.74
C THR A 556 8.14 4.73 2.87
N CYS A 557 7.94 4.02 3.99
CA CYS A 557 7.24 4.53 5.17
C CYS A 557 7.99 4.11 6.46
N ASN A 558 8.20 5.05 7.38
CA ASN A 558 8.92 4.85 8.66
C ASN A 558 10.32 4.18 8.55
N GLY A 559 10.94 4.23 7.37
CA GLY A 559 12.25 3.62 7.05
C GLY A 559 12.17 2.22 6.42
N LYS A 560 11.01 1.54 6.49
CA LYS A 560 10.71 0.31 5.74
C LYS A 560 10.33 0.65 4.30
N THR A 561 10.51 -0.31 3.38
CA THR A 561 10.21 -0.15 1.95
C THR A 561 9.43 -1.35 1.39
N ARG A 562 8.52 -1.11 0.44
CA ARG A 562 7.77 -2.11 -0.35
C ARG A 562 7.88 -1.78 -1.84
N THR A 563 7.74 -2.78 -2.72
CA THR A 563 7.89 -2.63 -4.19
C THR A 563 6.74 -3.30 -4.95
N SER A 564 6.25 -2.65 -6.01
CA SER A 564 5.27 -3.22 -6.94
C SER A 564 5.91 -4.21 -7.94
N SER A 565 5.08 -4.91 -8.71
CA SER A 565 5.52 -5.59 -9.93
C SER A 565 5.94 -4.60 -11.03
N VAL A 566 6.70 -5.10 -12.00
CA VAL A 566 7.17 -4.37 -13.19
C VAL A 566 6.13 -4.47 -14.30
N LYS A 567 5.64 -3.33 -14.81
CA LYS A 567 4.79 -3.25 -16.01
C LYS A 567 5.65 -3.00 -17.24
N LEU A 568 5.13 -3.36 -18.42
CA LEU A 568 5.95 -3.63 -19.60
C LEU A 568 5.70 -2.66 -20.73
N GLN A 569 6.79 -2.10 -21.27
CA GLN A 569 6.83 -1.25 -22.45
C GLN A 569 5.65 -0.26 -22.52
N THR A 570 5.46 0.50 -21.44
CA THR A 570 4.33 1.40 -21.26
C THR A 570 4.71 2.66 -20.50
N LEU A 571 4.16 3.79 -20.92
CA LEU A 571 4.23 5.07 -20.23
C LEU A 571 2.98 5.31 -19.37
N ASP A 572 1.96 4.46 -19.54
CA ASP A 572 0.68 4.46 -18.84
C ASP A 572 0.44 3.06 -18.23
N PRO A 573 1.19 2.68 -17.17
CA PRO A 573 1.06 1.36 -16.52
C PRO A 573 -0.18 1.24 -15.64
N HIS A 574 -0.85 0.09 -15.68
CA HIS A 574 -1.84 -0.30 -14.66
C HIS A 574 -1.23 -1.39 -13.76
N TRP A 575 -1.22 -1.15 -12.45
CA TRP A 575 -0.79 -2.10 -11.43
C TRP A 575 -1.95 -2.92 -10.88
N ASN A 576 -2.94 -2.26 -10.29
CA ASN A 576 -4.03 -2.88 -9.51
C ASN A 576 -3.49 -3.82 -8.41
N GLU A 577 -2.48 -3.35 -7.68
CA GLU A 577 -1.73 -4.13 -6.69
C GLU A 577 -1.87 -3.52 -5.28
N VAL A 578 -2.07 -4.38 -4.27
CA VAL A 578 -2.21 -3.96 -2.87
C VAL A 578 -0.99 -4.40 -2.08
N LEU A 579 -0.38 -3.45 -1.35
CA LEU A 579 0.81 -3.64 -0.52
C LEU A 579 0.53 -3.13 0.91
N GLU A 580 0.99 -3.86 1.93
CA GLU A 580 0.80 -3.48 3.33
C GLU A 580 2.13 -3.28 4.08
N PHE A 581 2.14 -2.31 4.98
CA PHE A 581 3.20 -2.14 5.99
C PHE A 581 2.73 -2.68 7.33
N ASP A 582 3.64 -3.36 8.03
CA ASP A 582 3.41 -3.92 9.37
C ASP A 582 2.98 -2.85 10.38
N ALA A 583 2.25 -3.26 11.40
CA ALA A 583 1.64 -2.34 12.36
C ALA A 583 2.70 -1.53 13.15
N ALA A 584 2.42 -0.26 13.37
CA ALA A 584 3.30 0.66 14.09
C ALA A 584 2.65 1.23 15.36
N GLU A 585 3.42 1.38 16.44
CA GLU A 585 3.00 2.02 17.70
C GLU A 585 2.45 3.45 17.49
N GLU A 586 2.95 4.17 16.48
CA GLU A 586 2.64 5.58 16.25
C GLU A 586 2.16 5.81 14.81
N PRO A 587 1.14 6.66 14.59
CA PRO A 587 0.59 6.88 13.27
C PRO A 587 1.62 7.55 12.36
N PRO A 588 1.75 7.11 11.09
CA PRO A 588 2.70 7.68 10.15
C PRO A 588 2.35 9.14 9.79
N SER A 589 3.39 9.91 9.47
CA SER A 589 3.30 11.33 9.12
C SER A 589 3.59 11.61 7.63
N LEU A 590 4.29 10.70 6.96
CA LEU A 590 4.76 10.82 5.57
C LEU A 590 4.86 9.44 4.91
N LEU A 591 4.50 9.37 3.64
CA LEU A 591 4.83 8.28 2.71
C LEU A 591 5.65 8.90 1.57
N ASP A 592 6.90 8.45 1.40
CA ASP A 592 7.71 8.79 0.22
C ASP A 592 7.37 7.75 -0.88
N VAL A 593 7.06 8.22 -2.09
CA VAL A 593 6.73 7.39 -3.27
C VAL A 593 7.75 7.67 -4.36
N GLU A 594 8.27 6.64 -5.04
CA GLU A 594 9.17 6.81 -6.18
C GLU A 594 8.90 5.76 -7.26
N VAL A 595 8.90 6.17 -8.53
CA VAL A 595 8.66 5.33 -9.70
C VAL A 595 9.97 5.17 -10.45
N PHE A 596 10.30 3.94 -10.84
CA PHE A 596 11.57 3.57 -11.45
C PHE A 596 11.38 2.75 -12.73
N ASP A 597 12.38 2.75 -13.59
CA ASP A 597 12.46 1.88 -14.78
C ASP A 597 13.27 0.59 -14.52
N PHE A 598 12.91 -0.51 -15.20
CA PHE A 598 13.50 -1.84 -15.00
C PHE A 598 14.45 -2.27 -16.13
N ASP A 599 15.73 -1.91 -16.00
CA ASP A 599 16.82 -2.38 -16.89
C ASP A 599 17.32 -3.82 -16.60
N GLY A 600 16.64 -4.55 -15.72
CA GLY A 600 16.97 -5.93 -15.32
C GLY A 600 17.30 -6.08 -13.84
N PRO A 601 17.42 -7.32 -13.33
CA PRO A 601 17.49 -7.61 -11.90
C PRO A 601 18.65 -6.94 -11.15
N PHE A 602 19.76 -6.69 -11.85
CA PHE A 602 20.97 -6.07 -11.29
C PHE A 602 21.26 -4.69 -11.92
N GLY A 603 20.26 -4.08 -12.57
CA GLY A 603 20.34 -2.71 -13.09
C GLY A 603 20.34 -1.66 -11.98
N GLN A 604 20.99 -0.52 -12.20
CA GLN A 604 20.82 0.64 -11.32
C GLN A 604 19.52 1.35 -11.74
N ALA A 605 18.52 1.35 -10.87
CA ALA A 605 17.17 1.77 -11.20
C ALA A 605 17.10 3.28 -11.54
N ALA A 606 16.67 3.60 -12.76
CA ALA A 606 16.51 4.98 -13.19
C ALA A 606 15.18 5.57 -12.70
N SER A 607 15.23 6.66 -11.94
CA SER A 607 14.04 7.29 -11.33
C SER A 607 13.23 8.08 -12.38
N LEU A 608 12.00 7.64 -12.63
CA LEU A 608 11.04 8.27 -13.53
C LEU A 608 10.32 9.45 -12.84
N GLY A 609 10.19 9.42 -11.50
CA GLY A 609 9.68 10.54 -10.70
C GLY A 609 9.31 10.14 -9.26
N HIS A 610 9.24 11.11 -8.34
CA HIS A 610 8.97 10.87 -6.91
C HIS A 610 7.86 11.77 -6.33
N SER A 611 7.30 11.48 -5.15
CA SER A 611 6.36 12.38 -4.46
C SER A 611 6.35 12.20 -2.93
N GLU A 612 5.96 13.27 -2.21
CA GLU A 612 5.83 13.32 -0.73
C GLU A 612 4.34 13.36 -0.31
N ILE A 613 3.75 12.21 0.05
CA ILE A 613 2.36 12.16 0.51
C ILE A 613 2.33 12.38 2.02
N ARG A 614 1.66 13.45 2.46
CA ARG A 614 1.51 13.81 3.88
C ARG A 614 0.09 13.52 4.33
N PHE A 615 -0.12 12.41 5.04
CA PHE A 615 -1.45 11.97 5.52
C PHE A 615 -2.28 13.11 6.13
N LEU A 616 -1.67 13.96 6.97
CA LEU A 616 -2.33 15.09 7.63
C LEU A 616 -2.71 16.31 6.75
N ARG A 617 -2.40 16.28 5.44
CA ARG A 617 -2.89 17.27 4.48
C ARG A 617 -4.14 16.82 3.73
N HIS A 618 -4.55 15.57 3.91
CA HIS A 618 -5.64 14.92 3.20
C HIS A 618 -6.69 14.40 4.18
N THR A 619 -7.93 14.24 3.71
CA THR A 619 -8.95 13.46 4.44
C THR A 619 -8.77 11.97 4.16
N SER A 620 -9.47 11.12 4.92
CA SER A 620 -9.59 9.69 4.57
C SER A 620 -10.21 9.51 3.18
N GLU A 621 -11.21 10.31 2.84
CA GLU A 621 -11.88 10.35 1.52
C GLU A 621 -10.89 10.71 0.40
N GLU A 622 -10.04 11.72 0.58
CA GLU A 622 -8.99 12.09 -0.38
C GLU A 622 -7.95 10.96 -0.51
N LEU A 623 -7.52 10.36 0.59
CA LEU A 623 -6.53 9.27 0.56
C LEU A 623 -7.09 7.98 -0.09
N ALA A 624 -8.40 7.73 0.03
CA ALA A 624 -9.06 6.55 -0.52
C ALA A 624 -9.10 6.53 -2.06
N ASP A 625 -8.97 7.67 -2.76
CA ASP A 625 -8.79 7.73 -4.22
C ASP A 625 -8.07 9.03 -4.65
N MET A 626 -6.74 9.00 -4.74
CA MET A 626 -5.93 10.19 -5.08
C MET A 626 -5.06 10.05 -6.33
N TRP A 627 -5.02 11.11 -7.12
CA TRP A 627 -4.01 11.34 -8.15
C TRP A 627 -2.87 12.21 -7.63
N VAL A 628 -1.65 11.67 -7.68
CA VAL A 628 -0.43 12.27 -7.14
C VAL A 628 0.49 12.66 -8.30
N LEU A 629 0.84 13.94 -8.38
CA LEU A 629 1.85 14.42 -9.33
C LEU A 629 3.24 13.96 -8.91
N LEU A 630 4.06 13.56 -9.89
CA LEU A 630 5.46 13.19 -9.69
C LEU A 630 6.38 14.40 -9.91
N GLU A 631 7.29 14.60 -8.98
CA GLU A 631 8.40 15.55 -9.05
C GLU A 631 9.65 14.90 -9.68
N GLY A 632 10.48 15.72 -10.32
CA GLY A 632 11.67 15.29 -11.07
C GLY A 632 11.78 15.97 -12.43
N LYS A 633 12.99 16.07 -13.01
CA LYS A 633 13.23 16.75 -14.30
C LYS A 633 12.30 16.19 -15.40
N LEU A 634 12.27 14.87 -15.52
CA LEU A 634 11.50 14.14 -16.53
C LEU A 634 10.00 14.23 -16.23
N ALA A 635 9.59 13.82 -15.03
CA ALA A 635 8.20 13.85 -14.57
C ALA A 635 7.50 15.20 -14.76
N GLN A 636 8.16 16.30 -14.38
CA GLN A 636 7.59 17.65 -14.48
C GLN A 636 7.45 18.14 -15.92
N SER A 637 8.26 17.63 -16.86
CA SER A 637 8.15 17.97 -18.28
C SER A 637 6.98 17.27 -18.99
N LEU A 638 6.58 16.08 -18.50
CA LEU A 638 5.50 15.26 -19.06
C LEU A 638 4.19 15.33 -18.24
N GLN A 639 4.22 16.01 -17.09
CA GLN A 639 3.14 16.02 -16.10
C GLN A 639 2.76 14.61 -15.60
N SER A 640 3.78 13.77 -15.39
CA SER A 640 3.63 12.38 -14.94
C SER A 640 2.89 12.31 -13.60
N LYS A 641 1.92 11.40 -13.50
CA LYS A 641 1.09 11.23 -12.30
C LYS A 641 0.77 9.76 -12.01
N LEU A 642 0.56 9.46 -10.73
CA LEU A 642 0.26 8.14 -10.18
C LEU A 642 -1.08 8.16 -9.43
N HIS A 643 -1.89 7.12 -9.59
CA HIS A 643 -3.18 6.92 -8.92
C HIS A 643 -3.02 5.90 -7.80
N LEU A 644 -3.31 6.31 -6.58
CA LEU A 644 -3.19 5.51 -5.37
C LEU A 644 -4.50 5.53 -4.58
N ARG A 645 -4.78 4.42 -3.87
CA ARG A 645 -5.73 4.37 -2.75
C ARG A 645 -4.98 4.01 -1.48
N ILE A 646 -5.19 4.75 -0.41
CA ILE A 646 -4.37 4.71 0.80
C ILE A 646 -5.27 4.64 2.02
N PHE A 647 -5.20 3.53 2.75
CA PHE A 647 -5.96 3.29 3.97
C PHE A 647 -5.01 3.23 5.16
N LEU A 648 -5.35 3.95 6.23
CA LEU A 648 -4.58 4.01 7.47
C LEU A 648 -5.48 3.63 8.65
N ASP A 649 -5.42 2.37 9.05
CA ASP A 649 -6.24 1.82 10.12
C ASP A 649 -5.44 1.73 11.43
N ASN A 650 -6.14 1.67 12.56
CA ASN A 650 -5.55 1.18 13.81
C ASN A 650 -6.32 -0.07 14.27
N ASN A 651 -5.67 -1.24 14.21
CA ASN A 651 -6.30 -2.51 14.57
C ASN A 651 -6.50 -2.70 16.09
N ASN A 652 -5.84 -1.89 16.94
CA ASN A 652 -6.01 -1.85 18.40
C ASN A 652 -6.59 -0.50 18.89
N GLY A 653 -7.19 0.28 17.97
CA GLY A 653 -8.10 1.40 18.23
C GLY A 653 -7.77 2.34 19.41
N VAL A 654 -8.47 2.15 20.52
CA VAL A 654 -8.38 3.03 21.72
C VAL A 654 -7.20 2.66 22.63
N GLU A 655 -6.72 1.41 22.62
CA GLU A 655 -5.64 1.00 23.53
C GLU A 655 -4.31 1.63 23.13
N THR A 656 -3.99 1.63 21.84
CA THR A 656 -2.82 2.34 21.27
C THR A 656 -2.80 3.83 21.65
N ILE A 657 -3.98 4.46 21.78
CA ILE A 657 -4.11 5.86 22.20
C ILE A 657 -3.82 6.01 23.70
N LYS A 658 -4.26 5.08 24.55
CA LYS A 658 -3.92 5.06 25.98
C LYS A 658 -2.43 4.78 26.20
N GLU A 659 -1.85 3.81 25.49
CA GLU A 659 -0.43 3.47 25.52
C GLU A 659 0.44 4.66 25.13
N TYR A 660 0.14 5.29 23.99
CA TYR A 660 0.81 6.51 23.55
C TYR A 660 0.70 7.65 24.58
N LEU A 661 -0.50 7.85 25.15
CA LEU A 661 -0.66 8.86 26.20
C LEU A 661 0.19 8.51 27.42
N THR A 662 0.23 7.25 27.85
CA THR A 662 1.02 6.77 29.01
C THR A 662 2.53 6.95 28.80
N LYS A 663 3.02 6.68 27.58
CA LYS A 663 4.40 6.99 27.12
C LYS A 663 4.70 8.48 27.31
N VAL A 664 3.80 9.36 26.87
CA VAL A 664 3.95 10.82 27.01
C VAL A 664 3.72 11.30 28.46
N GLU A 665 2.90 10.63 29.28
CA GLU A 665 2.75 10.91 30.71
C GLU A 665 4.06 10.68 31.47
N LYS A 666 4.73 9.54 31.20
CA LYS A 666 6.04 9.17 31.78
C LYS A 666 7.12 10.20 31.42
N GLU A 667 7.20 10.63 30.16
CA GLU A 667 8.10 11.70 29.74
C GLU A 667 7.74 13.09 30.33
N ALA A 668 6.46 13.43 30.39
CA ALA A 668 6.00 14.75 30.84
C ALA A 668 5.96 14.90 32.38
N GLY A 669 5.96 13.80 33.14
CA GLY A 669 5.77 13.83 34.60
C GLY A 669 4.43 14.46 34.98
N LYS A 670 3.35 14.07 34.28
CA LYS A 670 1.99 14.58 34.45
C LYS A 670 0.98 13.63 33.79
N LYS A 671 -0.14 13.35 34.46
CA LYS A 671 -1.28 12.62 33.89
C LYS A 671 -1.96 13.38 32.74
N LEU A 672 -2.32 12.65 31.66
CA LEU A 672 -2.77 13.14 30.35
C LEU A 672 -3.96 12.31 29.80
N ASN A 673 -4.99 12.06 30.62
CA ASN A 673 -6.23 11.39 30.23
C ASN A 673 -6.71 11.74 28.80
N VAL A 674 -7.24 10.75 28.08
CA VAL A 674 -7.98 10.91 26.82
C VAL A 674 -9.00 12.06 26.96
N LYS A 675 -9.13 12.90 25.93
CA LYS A 675 -10.09 14.03 25.94
C LYS A 675 -11.45 13.54 25.46
N SER A 676 -12.53 14.11 25.99
CA SER A 676 -13.89 13.73 25.57
C SER A 676 -14.08 13.90 24.06
N PRO A 677 -14.85 13.01 23.40
CA PRO A 677 -15.00 13.01 21.93
C PRO A 677 -15.39 14.37 21.35
N HIS A 678 -16.29 15.10 22.02
CA HIS A 678 -16.68 16.47 21.63
C HIS A 678 -15.48 17.45 21.59
N ARG A 679 -14.56 17.38 22.55
CA ARG A 679 -13.34 18.21 22.55
C ARG A 679 -12.37 17.78 21.45
N ASN A 680 -12.30 16.48 21.16
CA ASN A 680 -11.45 15.95 20.09
C ASN A 680 -11.96 16.37 18.71
N SER A 681 -13.24 16.14 18.43
CA SER A 681 -13.92 16.58 17.20
C SER A 681 -13.83 18.10 17.00
N THR A 682 -13.91 18.88 18.08
CA THR A 682 -13.70 20.34 18.02
C THR A 682 -12.27 20.71 17.59
N PHE A 683 -11.24 20.00 18.08
CA PHE A 683 -9.85 20.20 17.66
C PHE A 683 -9.62 19.78 16.20
N GLN A 684 -10.13 18.60 15.81
CA GLN A 684 -10.07 18.08 14.44
C GLN A 684 -10.72 19.05 13.45
N LYS A 685 -11.96 19.46 13.69
CA LYS A 685 -12.71 20.44 12.88
C LYS A 685 -12.07 21.83 12.87
N LEU A 686 -11.41 22.24 13.95
CA LEU A 686 -10.71 23.53 14.01
C LEU A 686 -9.50 23.55 13.07
N PHE A 687 -8.67 22.49 13.09
CA PHE A 687 -7.45 22.43 12.30
C PHE A 687 -7.61 21.82 10.91
N SER A 688 -8.73 21.16 10.63
CA SER A 688 -8.98 20.36 9.41
C SER A 688 -8.12 19.10 9.41
N LEU A 689 -8.22 18.31 10.49
CA LEU A 689 -7.46 17.07 10.71
C LEU A 689 -8.39 15.86 10.55
N PRO A 690 -7.88 14.71 10.06
CA PRO A 690 -8.65 13.48 9.90
C PRO A 690 -8.90 12.80 11.27
N PRO A 691 -9.87 11.85 11.36
CA PRO A 691 -10.43 11.42 12.64
C PRO A 691 -9.47 10.64 13.55
N GLU A 692 -8.33 10.18 13.02
CA GLU A 692 -7.26 9.49 13.74
C GLU A 692 -6.49 10.43 14.69
N GLU A 693 -6.46 11.73 14.38
CA GLU A 693 -5.61 12.68 15.09
C GLU A 693 -6.26 13.17 16.40
N PHE A 694 -5.65 12.86 17.55
CA PHE A 694 -6.21 13.15 18.87
C PHE A 694 -5.47 14.24 19.67
N LEU A 695 -6.24 15.02 20.43
CA LEU A 695 -5.75 16.14 21.24
C LEU A 695 -5.05 15.66 22.53
N VAL A 696 -3.72 15.69 22.54
CA VAL A 696 -2.93 15.41 23.75
C VAL A 696 -3.08 16.54 24.77
N GLY A 697 -3.09 17.81 24.35
CA GLY A 697 -3.32 18.94 25.26
C GLY A 697 -3.54 20.29 24.58
N ASP A 698 -4.15 21.22 25.31
CA ASP A 698 -4.35 22.60 24.89
C ASP A 698 -3.89 23.60 25.98
N PHE A 699 -3.28 24.70 25.54
CA PHE A 699 -2.62 25.68 26.41
C PHE A 699 -2.96 27.11 25.99
N SER A 700 -3.70 27.83 26.83
CA SER A 700 -3.93 29.27 26.68
C SER A 700 -2.61 30.04 26.81
N CYS A 701 -2.26 30.81 25.78
CA CYS A 701 -1.02 31.58 25.66
C CYS A 701 -1.18 32.78 24.72
N SER A 702 -0.12 33.56 24.54
CA SER A 702 -0.04 34.64 23.55
C SER A 702 1.08 34.39 22.55
N LEU A 703 0.78 34.61 21.27
CA LEU A 703 1.74 34.58 20.16
C LEU A 703 2.35 35.97 19.95
N LYS A 704 3.68 36.08 20.01
CA LYS A 704 4.41 37.36 19.89
C LYS A 704 4.60 37.75 18.42
N ARG A 705 3.70 38.58 17.88
CA ARG A 705 3.85 39.24 16.57
C ARG A 705 4.19 40.72 16.78
N ARG A 706 3.87 41.61 15.83
CA ARG A 706 3.97 43.08 16.01
C ARG A 706 3.10 43.59 17.19
N LEU A 707 1.98 42.92 17.42
CA LEU A 707 1.18 42.99 18.65
C LEU A 707 1.05 41.55 19.21
N PRO A 708 1.06 41.35 20.54
CA PRO A 708 0.76 40.05 21.13
C PRO A 708 -0.67 39.62 20.80
N LEU A 709 -0.84 38.37 20.36
CA LEU A 709 -2.16 37.82 20.01
C LEU A 709 -2.50 36.67 20.96
N GLN A 710 -3.46 36.90 21.86
CA GLN A 710 -3.93 35.89 22.82
C GLN A 710 -4.77 34.81 22.10
N GLY A 711 -4.51 33.54 22.44
CA GLY A 711 -5.17 32.38 21.84
C GLY A 711 -4.90 31.09 22.62
N ARG A 712 -4.98 29.95 21.93
CA ARG A 712 -4.58 28.64 22.44
C ARG A 712 -3.62 27.94 21.48
N LEU A 713 -2.60 27.32 22.06
CA LEU A 713 -1.74 26.35 21.41
C LEU A 713 -2.28 24.95 21.71
N PHE A 714 -2.53 24.16 20.68
CA PHE A 714 -3.01 22.79 20.73
C PHE A 714 -1.87 21.87 20.28
N VAL A 715 -1.77 20.70 20.91
CA VAL A 715 -0.76 19.68 20.57
C VAL A 715 -1.39 18.29 20.53
N SER A 716 -0.99 17.53 19.51
CA SER A 716 -1.38 16.15 19.25
C SER A 716 -0.12 15.29 19.01
N SER A 717 -0.29 14.04 18.59
CA SER A 717 0.82 13.12 18.33
C SER A 717 1.68 13.56 17.13
N ARG A 718 1.08 14.16 16.09
CA ARG A 718 1.77 14.57 14.86
C ARG A 718 1.87 16.09 14.65
N ILE A 719 1.01 16.93 15.24
CA ILE A 719 1.04 18.40 15.03
C ILE A 719 1.19 19.27 16.28
N VAL A 720 1.66 20.50 16.02
CA VAL A 720 1.40 21.71 16.82
C VAL A 720 0.44 22.61 16.03
N GLY A 721 -0.62 23.09 16.67
CA GLY A 721 -1.58 24.03 16.08
C GLY A 721 -1.83 25.25 16.95
N PHE A 722 -1.93 26.45 16.38
CA PHE A 722 -2.31 27.66 17.12
C PHE A 722 -3.60 28.26 16.54
N TYR A 723 -4.49 28.67 17.44
CA TYR A 723 -5.71 29.40 17.09
C TYR A 723 -5.97 30.59 18.03
N ALA A 724 -6.29 31.73 17.43
CA ALA A 724 -6.78 32.92 18.10
C ALA A 724 -7.93 33.55 17.30
N ASN A 725 -8.89 34.17 18.00
CA ASN A 725 -9.96 34.97 17.41
C ASN A 725 -10.10 36.26 18.21
N LEU A 726 -9.68 37.38 17.63
CA LEU A 726 -9.71 38.70 18.27
C LEU A 726 -10.50 39.66 17.39
N PHE A 727 -11.60 40.21 17.91
CA PHE A 727 -12.55 41.06 17.18
C PHE A 727 -13.03 40.47 15.84
N GLY A 728 -13.18 39.14 15.76
CA GLY A 728 -13.58 38.42 14.55
C GLY A 728 -12.42 38.06 13.60
N HIS A 729 -11.23 38.64 13.79
CA HIS A 729 -10.04 38.26 13.05
C HIS A 729 -9.48 36.94 13.60
N LYS A 730 -9.77 35.84 12.87
CA LYS A 730 -9.22 34.51 13.13
C LYS A 730 -7.78 34.41 12.64
N THR A 731 -6.86 33.99 13.49
CA THR A 731 -5.52 33.51 13.11
C THR A 731 -5.45 32.02 13.42
N LYS A 732 -5.31 31.19 12.38
CA LYS A 732 -5.06 29.74 12.47
C LYS A 732 -3.75 29.41 11.76
N PHE A 733 -2.96 28.50 12.32
CA PHE A 733 -1.91 27.76 11.60
C PHE A 733 -1.55 26.47 12.35
N SER A 734 -0.93 25.53 11.66
CA SER A 734 -0.35 24.31 12.23
C SER A 734 0.93 23.93 11.50
N PHE A 735 1.77 23.12 12.15
CA PHE A 735 2.95 22.49 11.55
C PHE A 735 3.24 21.14 12.22
N LEU A 736 3.97 20.28 11.51
CA LEU A 736 4.38 18.94 11.96
C LEU A 736 5.45 19.03 13.04
N TRP A 737 5.49 18.08 13.99
CA TRP A 737 6.64 17.96 14.91
C TRP A 737 7.94 17.68 14.17
N GLU A 738 7.86 16.94 13.06
CA GLU A 738 8.93 16.62 12.13
C GLU A 738 9.52 17.89 11.47
N ASP A 739 8.75 18.98 11.37
CA ASP A 739 9.22 20.28 10.89
C ASP A 739 9.93 21.09 11.99
N VAL A 740 9.64 20.89 13.29
CA VAL A 740 10.22 21.65 14.42
C VAL A 740 11.68 21.25 14.70
N GLU A 741 12.63 22.03 14.22
CA GLU A 741 14.08 21.81 14.35
C GLU A 741 14.57 21.95 15.79
N ALA A 742 14.18 23.03 16.47
CA ALA A 742 14.62 23.32 17.82
C ALA A 742 13.53 24.02 18.65
N ILE A 743 13.44 23.67 19.94
CA ILE A 743 12.62 24.39 20.92
C ILE A 743 13.53 25.01 21.98
N HIS A 744 13.57 26.35 21.99
CA HIS A 744 14.33 27.15 22.93
C HIS A 744 13.42 27.79 23.98
N ILE A 745 13.96 28.03 25.17
CA ILE A 745 13.25 28.73 26.26
C ILE A 745 14.04 29.99 26.61
N LEU A 746 13.47 31.14 26.29
CA LEU A 746 14.08 32.44 26.53
C LEU A 746 13.60 33.00 27.89
N PRO A 747 14.45 33.76 28.61
CA PRO A 747 14.10 34.36 29.89
C PRO A 747 12.91 35.33 29.76
N PRO A 748 12.20 35.60 30.87
CA PRO A 748 11.10 36.54 30.88
C PRO A 748 11.57 37.96 30.54
N THR A 749 10.71 38.71 29.84
CA THR A 749 10.96 40.10 29.42
C THR A 749 9.78 40.99 29.78
N LEU A 750 10.00 42.31 29.84
CA LEU A 750 8.90 43.29 29.92
C LEU A 750 7.85 43.05 28.80
N ALA A 751 8.32 42.80 27.58
CA ALA A 751 7.51 42.47 26.41
C ALA A 751 6.87 41.05 26.42
N SER A 752 7.01 40.28 27.51
CA SER A 752 6.27 39.04 27.77
C SER A 752 5.59 39.03 29.15
N VAL A 753 5.46 40.21 29.78
CA VAL A 753 4.76 40.41 31.07
C VAL A 753 5.32 39.49 32.18
N GLY A 754 6.64 39.40 32.28
CA GLY A 754 7.31 38.55 33.27
C GLY A 754 7.20 37.03 33.03
N SER A 755 6.52 36.61 31.96
CA SER A 755 6.41 35.19 31.58
C SER A 755 7.58 34.76 30.69
N PRO A 756 8.18 33.57 30.89
CA PRO A 756 9.15 33.00 29.96
C PRO A 756 8.58 32.80 28.56
N ILE A 757 9.45 32.76 27.54
CA ILE A 757 9.04 32.61 26.14
C ILE A 757 9.50 31.26 25.61
N LEU A 758 8.57 30.48 25.06
CA LEU A 758 8.87 29.26 24.32
C LEU A 758 9.00 29.62 22.83
N MET A 759 10.19 29.41 22.27
CA MET A 759 10.50 29.68 20.87
C MET A 759 10.64 28.37 20.11
N MET A 760 9.87 28.19 19.04
CA MET A 760 10.00 27.06 18.11
C MET A 760 10.62 27.56 16.80
N VAL A 761 11.65 26.85 16.32
CA VAL A 761 12.31 27.08 15.03
C VAL A 761 11.93 25.93 14.10
N LEU A 762 11.44 26.22 12.89
CA LEU A 762 11.13 25.19 11.88
C LEU A 762 12.24 25.06 10.85
N LEU A 763 12.48 23.84 10.37
CA LEU A 763 13.43 23.55 9.30
C LEU A 763 13.25 24.48 8.09
N LYS A 764 14.36 24.87 7.46
CA LYS A 764 14.38 25.76 6.29
C LYS A 764 13.48 25.23 5.17
N GLY A 765 12.57 26.08 4.68
CA GLY A 765 11.59 25.71 3.65
C GLY A 765 10.41 24.84 4.11
N ARG A 766 10.33 24.43 5.38
CA ARG A 766 9.16 23.74 5.95
C ARG A 766 8.23 24.71 6.69
N GLY A 767 7.01 24.28 7.03
CA GLY A 767 6.00 25.09 7.71
C GLY A 767 5.54 26.36 6.95
N VAL A 768 5.64 26.38 5.61
CA VAL A 768 5.32 27.55 4.77
C VAL A 768 3.89 28.05 5.00
N ASP A 769 2.94 27.13 5.17
CA ASP A 769 1.52 27.42 5.43
C ASP A 769 1.30 28.12 6.79
N ALA A 770 2.29 28.08 7.70
CA ALA A 770 2.28 28.75 8.99
C ALA A 770 3.07 30.07 9.01
N ARG A 771 3.65 30.50 7.87
CA ARG A 771 4.55 31.67 7.78
C ARG A 771 3.96 32.97 8.32
N HIS A 772 2.65 33.18 8.24
CA HIS A 772 1.98 34.35 8.83
C HIS A 772 1.98 34.33 10.37
N GLY A 773 2.08 33.16 10.99
CA GLY A 773 2.21 32.99 12.43
C GLY A 773 3.61 33.27 12.99
N ALA A 774 4.65 33.11 12.16
CA ALA A 774 6.02 33.40 12.55
C ALA A 774 6.23 34.89 12.86
N LYS A 775 7.17 35.18 13.77
CA LYS A 775 7.54 36.56 14.15
C LYS A 775 8.64 37.13 13.26
N SER A 776 9.57 36.27 12.86
CA SER A 776 10.78 36.61 12.11
C SER A 776 11.31 35.36 11.40
N LEU A 777 12.16 35.59 10.40
CA LEU A 777 13.16 34.60 10.01
C LEU A 777 14.38 34.74 10.93
N ASP A 778 15.19 33.70 11.06
CA ASP A 778 16.56 33.79 11.57
C ASP A 778 17.57 34.02 10.42
N GLU A 779 18.86 33.94 10.72
CA GLU A 779 19.96 34.28 9.82
C GLU A 779 20.10 33.24 8.68
N GLU A 780 19.70 32.00 8.94
CA GLU A 780 19.67 30.90 7.98
C GLU A 780 18.38 30.87 7.13
N GLY A 781 17.35 31.64 7.50
CA GLY A 781 16.08 31.75 6.79
C GLY A 781 15.00 30.76 7.24
N ARG A 782 15.06 30.27 8.48
CA ARG A 782 14.09 29.39 9.14
C ARG A 782 12.95 30.19 9.79
N LEU A 783 11.78 29.57 9.99
CA LEU A 783 10.62 30.24 10.58
C LEU A 783 10.63 30.17 12.12
N CYS A 784 10.65 31.33 12.79
CA CYS A 784 10.71 31.43 14.24
C CYS A 784 9.37 31.88 14.86
N PHE A 785 8.77 30.99 15.66
CA PHE A 785 7.51 31.20 16.38
C PHE A 785 7.79 31.42 17.86
N TYR A 786 7.07 32.35 18.50
CA TYR A 786 7.34 32.77 19.88
C TYR A 786 6.05 32.82 20.70
N PHE A 787 5.91 31.90 21.66
CA PHE A 787 4.75 31.80 22.55
C PHE A 787 5.12 32.21 23.97
N HIS A 788 4.27 33.00 24.63
CA HIS A 788 4.50 33.49 25.99
C HIS A 788 3.19 33.65 26.76
N SER A 789 3.25 34.10 28.02
CA SER A 789 2.08 34.38 28.85
C SER A 789 1.13 33.17 28.94
N PHE A 790 1.74 31.98 29.10
CA PHE A 790 1.03 30.73 29.30
C PHE A 790 0.39 30.69 30.69
N VAL A 791 -0.90 30.32 30.76
CA VAL A 791 -1.63 30.18 32.04
C VAL A 791 -0.96 29.16 32.97
N SER A 792 -0.32 28.12 32.41
CA SER A 792 0.61 27.26 33.15
C SER A 792 1.83 26.94 32.27
N PHE A 793 2.83 27.83 32.30
CA PHE A 793 4.07 27.63 31.54
C PHE A 793 4.74 26.30 31.87
N SER A 794 4.79 25.90 33.14
CA SER A 794 5.37 24.63 33.57
C SER A 794 4.65 23.41 32.99
N SER A 795 3.31 23.41 32.91
CA SER A 795 2.58 22.31 32.27
C SER A 795 2.76 22.31 30.75
N ALA A 796 2.71 23.48 30.11
CA ALA A 796 2.87 23.59 28.66
C ALA A 796 4.28 23.13 28.24
N LYS A 797 5.32 23.64 28.91
CA LYS A 797 6.72 23.23 28.72
C LYS A 797 6.89 21.72 28.83
N ARG A 798 6.35 21.06 29.86
CA ARG A 798 6.52 19.61 30.05
C ARG A 798 5.90 18.81 28.91
N THR A 799 4.63 19.05 28.57
CA THR A 799 3.96 18.30 27.50
C THR A 799 4.55 18.59 26.11
N ILE A 800 4.86 19.85 25.79
CA ILE A 800 5.49 20.23 24.51
C ILE A 800 6.88 19.60 24.37
N MET A 801 7.69 19.63 25.44
CA MET A 801 9.03 19.04 25.44
C MET A 801 9.03 17.51 25.61
N ALA A 802 7.90 16.88 25.96
CA ALA A 802 7.73 15.43 25.89
C ALA A 802 7.43 15.03 24.44
N LEU A 803 6.32 15.51 23.87
CA LEU A 803 5.94 15.22 22.47
C LEU A 803 7.09 15.50 21.47
N TRP A 804 7.78 16.64 21.62
CA TRP A 804 8.94 16.96 20.79
C TRP A 804 10.15 16.04 21.01
N ARG A 805 10.33 15.45 22.21
CA ARG A 805 11.40 14.46 22.48
C ARG A 805 11.05 13.07 21.98
N THR A 806 9.84 12.58 22.27
CA THR A 806 9.34 11.30 21.73
C THR A 806 9.57 11.25 20.22
N ARG A 807 9.24 12.33 19.50
CA ARG A 807 9.56 12.51 18.08
C ARG A 807 11.06 12.74 17.79
N SER A 808 11.78 13.62 18.49
CA SER A 808 13.12 14.11 18.04
C SER A 808 14.37 13.54 18.74
N SER A 809 14.32 13.11 20.01
CA SER A 809 15.51 12.95 20.86
C SER A 809 15.57 11.63 21.67
N ASN A 810 16.74 11.39 22.28
CA ASN A 810 17.18 10.11 22.87
C ASN A 810 16.61 9.85 24.28
N PRO A 811 16.52 8.58 24.74
CA PRO A 811 16.00 8.23 26.07
C PRO A 811 16.97 8.50 27.25
N ASP A 812 18.28 8.59 27.02
CA ASP A 812 19.33 8.55 28.06
C ASP A 812 19.50 9.83 28.92
N GLN A 813 18.39 10.48 29.30
CA GLN A 813 18.35 11.49 30.35
C GLN A 813 17.20 11.27 31.36
N LYS A 814 17.22 10.08 31.99
CA LYS A 814 16.90 9.82 33.42
C LYS A 814 17.06 8.32 33.73
N ILE A 815 18.17 7.97 34.37
CA ILE A 815 18.25 6.79 35.22
C ILE A 815 18.70 7.32 36.58
N ASP A 816 17.75 7.43 37.50
CA ASP A 816 17.91 7.64 38.94
C ASP A 816 16.50 7.65 39.55
N THR A 817 16.32 6.97 40.69
CA THR A 817 15.09 6.90 41.51
C THR A 817 14.00 5.88 41.10
N PHE A 818 14.08 4.70 41.72
CA PHE A 818 13.01 3.79 42.15
C PHE A 818 12.35 2.80 41.16
N ASP A 819 12.55 1.54 41.53
CA ASP A 819 11.78 0.31 41.27
C ASP A 819 10.43 0.37 42.03
N ASP A 820 9.51 -0.61 41.98
CA ASP A 820 9.64 -2.00 42.48
C ASP A 820 8.36 -2.82 42.13
N LYS A 821 8.44 -4.17 42.26
CA LYS A 821 7.37 -5.20 42.23
C LYS A 821 6.74 -5.67 40.89
N THR A 822 6.30 -6.94 40.93
CA THR A 822 6.23 -7.90 39.81
C THR A 822 5.10 -8.94 40.04
N VAL A 823 4.47 -9.53 39.01
CA VAL A 823 4.08 -10.98 39.02
C VAL A 823 3.68 -11.53 37.65
N THR A 824 3.97 -12.81 37.48
CA THR A 824 3.85 -13.70 36.30
C THR A 824 2.44 -14.18 35.93
N PHE A 825 2.22 -14.45 34.63
CA PHE A 825 1.90 -15.77 34.06
C PHE A 825 2.28 -15.72 32.55
N GLN A 826 3.31 -16.45 32.10
CA GLN A 826 3.38 -17.86 31.66
C GLN A 826 2.90 -18.14 30.21
N ASP A 827 3.85 -18.68 29.43
CA ASP A 827 3.77 -19.51 28.21
C ASP A 827 2.96 -19.03 26.98
N GLN A 828 3.68 -18.77 25.87
CA GLN A 828 3.86 -19.80 24.83
C GLN A 828 4.86 -19.46 23.70
N GLN A 829 5.44 -20.52 23.14
CA GLN A 829 6.16 -20.65 21.86
C GLN A 829 7.54 -19.98 21.69
N GLU A 830 8.57 -20.81 21.90
CA GLU A 830 9.80 -20.81 21.12
C GLU A 830 9.51 -21.06 19.63
N LYS A 831 10.29 -20.43 18.73
CA LYS A 831 10.57 -20.90 17.37
C LYS A 831 11.89 -20.29 16.90
N ASP A 832 12.95 -21.09 16.86
CA ASP A 832 14.22 -20.68 16.27
C ASP A 832 14.10 -20.57 14.75
N GLU A 833 14.63 -19.50 14.16
CA GLU A 833 14.78 -19.37 12.70
C GLU A 833 15.91 -20.32 12.22
N LYS A 834 15.56 -21.58 11.96
CA LYS A 834 16.49 -22.58 11.42
C LYS A 834 16.89 -22.24 9.97
N CYS A 835 18.11 -22.62 9.57
CA CYS A 835 18.63 -22.36 8.24
C CYS A 835 17.80 -23.09 7.16
N PRO A 836 17.34 -22.44 6.06
CA PRO A 836 16.52 -23.07 5.01
C PRO A 836 17.21 -24.22 4.25
N CYS A 837 18.52 -24.39 4.39
CA CYS A 837 19.31 -25.36 3.63
C CYS A 837 19.07 -26.84 4.00
N GLU A 838 18.31 -27.15 5.06
CA GLU A 838 18.06 -28.55 5.47
C GLU A 838 17.00 -29.27 4.62
N ASP A 839 16.06 -28.56 3.99
CA ASP A 839 14.93 -29.14 3.24
C ASP A 839 15.16 -29.21 1.70
N VAL A 840 16.39 -28.93 1.23
CA VAL A 840 16.71 -28.90 -0.21
C VAL A 840 16.81 -30.33 -0.77
N THR A 841 15.84 -30.72 -1.60
CA THR A 841 15.83 -32.04 -2.26
C THR A 841 16.91 -32.11 -3.35
N SER A 842 17.90 -32.97 -3.13
CA SER A 842 19.10 -33.09 -3.98
C SER A 842 18.83 -33.83 -5.29
N HIS A 843 18.73 -33.09 -6.40
CA HIS A 843 18.92 -33.62 -7.74
C HIS A 843 19.40 -32.54 -8.72
N LEU A 844 20.71 -32.28 -8.73
CA LEU A 844 21.35 -31.42 -9.72
C LEU A 844 21.41 -32.14 -11.08
N VAL A 845 20.34 -32.02 -11.87
CA VAL A 845 20.37 -32.35 -13.31
C VAL A 845 21.09 -31.21 -14.03
N VAL A 846 22.38 -31.42 -14.31
CA VAL A 846 23.16 -30.52 -15.17
C VAL A 846 22.71 -30.75 -16.62
N GLU A 847 21.65 -30.06 -17.03
CA GLU A 847 21.38 -29.83 -18.45
C GLU A 847 22.44 -28.89 -19.03
N ASP A 848 22.85 -29.12 -20.28
CA ASP A 848 23.87 -28.35 -21.00
C ASP A 848 23.36 -26.94 -21.34
N ALA A 849 23.37 -26.03 -20.36
CA ALA A 849 23.13 -24.62 -20.58
C ALA A 849 24.17 -24.06 -21.56
N LYS A 850 23.76 -23.10 -22.40
CA LYS A 850 24.68 -22.45 -23.35
C LYS A 850 25.63 -21.49 -22.64
N MET A 851 26.67 -22.06 -22.06
CA MET A 851 27.74 -21.36 -21.35
C MET A 851 28.43 -20.31 -22.23
N SER A 852 28.72 -19.14 -21.65
CA SER A 852 29.52 -18.07 -22.24
C SER A 852 30.69 -17.75 -21.32
N LYS A 853 31.92 -17.70 -21.85
CA LYS A 853 33.10 -17.31 -21.08
C LYS A 853 33.02 -15.81 -20.75
N ILE A 854 33.21 -15.45 -19.48
CA ILE A 854 33.11 -14.08 -18.98
C ILE A 854 34.38 -13.59 -18.26
N TYR A 855 35.25 -14.51 -17.84
CA TYR A 855 36.52 -14.19 -17.18
C TYR A 855 37.62 -15.17 -17.65
N SER A 856 38.86 -14.68 -17.75
CA SER A 856 40.03 -15.46 -18.17
C SER A 856 41.30 -14.68 -17.85
N GLU A 857 41.96 -14.98 -16.73
CA GLU A 857 43.19 -14.30 -16.29
C GLU A 857 44.20 -15.30 -15.69
N GLU A 858 45.48 -14.91 -15.65
CA GLU A 858 46.53 -15.62 -14.92
C GLU A 858 46.83 -14.92 -13.59
N LEU A 859 46.45 -15.53 -12.46
CA LEU A 859 46.70 -14.96 -11.13
C LEU A 859 48.08 -15.38 -10.60
N PRO A 860 48.81 -14.52 -9.87
CA PRO A 860 50.11 -14.82 -9.24
C PRO A 860 49.98 -15.67 -7.96
N LEU A 861 49.01 -16.59 -7.95
CA LEU A 861 48.71 -17.53 -6.87
C LEU A 861 48.79 -18.96 -7.39
N ASN A 862 49.12 -19.91 -6.52
CA ASN A 862 48.96 -21.33 -6.83
C ASN A 862 47.47 -21.75 -6.71
N VAL A 863 47.12 -22.89 -7.31
CA VAL A 863 45.73 -23.40 -7.29
C VAL A 863 45.18 -23.63 -5.89
N GLU A 864 45.99 -24.07 -4.92
CA GLU A 864 45.52 -24.31 -3.54
C GLU A 864 45.12 -22.99 -2.85
N SER A 865 45.92 -21.94 -3.00
CA SER A 865 45.63 -20.59 -2.46
C SER A 865 44.34 -19.98 -3.02
N VAL A 866 44.04 -20.18 -4.32
CA VAL A 866 42.76 -19.74 -4.89
C VAL A 866 41.60 -20.61 -4.38
N MET A 867 41.81 -21.91 -4.21
CA MET A 867 40.77 -22.84 -3.74
C MET A 867 40.32 -22.64 -2.28
N GLU A 868 41.05 -21.86 -1.48
CA GLU A 868 40.60 -21.45 -0.14
C GLU A 868 39.26 -20.68 -0.16
N ILE A 869 38.92 -20.02 -1.28
CA ILE A 869 37.64 -19.29 -1.44
C ILE A 869 36.43 -20.21 -1.65
N PHE A 870 36.66 -21.52 -1.74
CA PHE A 870 35.63 -22.55 -1.91
C PHE A 870 35.70 -23.63 -0.81
N LYS A 871 36.25 -23.30 0.36
CA LYS A 871 36.62 -24.26 1.41
C LYS A 871 35.67 -24.26 2.62
N GLY A 872 34.92 -23.18 2.83
CA GLY A 872 34.09 -22.93 4.00
C GLY A 872 34.83 -22.28 5.17
N GLY A 873 36.07 -21.82 4.97
CA GLY A 873 36.92 -21.24 6.03
C GLY A 873 36.79 -19.72 6.16
N ASP A 874 37.54 -19.15 7.10
CA ASP A 874 37.56 -17.71 7.40
C ASP A 874 37.90 -16.85 6.16
N PHE A 875 38.82 -17.31 5.30
CA PHE A 875 39.21 -16.60 4.08
C PHE A 875 38.04 -16.43 3.09
N GLU A 876 37.22 -17.48 2.89
CA GLU A 876 36.02 -17.41 2.06
C GLU A 876 35.01 -16.40 2.64
N HIS A 877 34.71 -16.49 3.94
CA HIS A 877 33.76 -15.56 4.58
C HIS A 877 34.27 -14.10 4.57
N LYS A 878 35.57 -13.90 4.79
CA LYS A 878 36.27 -12.59 4.71
C LYS A 878 36.18 -11.96 3.32
N VAL A 879 36.37 -12.75 2.26
CA VAL A 879 36.24 -12.30 0.86
C VAL A 879 34.78 -12.02 0.52
N MET A 880 33.87 -12.97 0.79
CA MET A 880 32.45 -12.86 0.43
C MET A 880 31.73 -11.72 1.19
N GLY A 881 32.09 -11.49 2.45
CA GLY A 881 31.61 -10.34 3.23
C GLY A 881 32.08 -9.00 2.65
N LYS A 882 33.35 -8.88 2.24
CA LYS A 882 33.87 -7.69 1.54
C LYS A 882 33.19 -7.47 0.17
N LEU A 883 32.76 -8.53 -0.50
CA LEU A 883 31.93 -8.50 -1.73
C LEU A 883 30.44 -8.20 -1.45
N CYS A 884 30.08 -7.72 -0.24
CA CYS A 884 28.70 -7.39 0.13
C CYS A 884 27.68 -8.55 0.05
N ARG A 885 28.12 -9.82 0.11
CA ARG A 885 27.22 -10.97 0.25
C ARG A 885 26.82 -11.10 1.73
N LEU A 886 25.59 -10.70 2.05
CA LEU A 886 25.09 -10.69 3.43
C LEU A 886 24.66 -12.11 3.84
N ASN A 887 24.76 -12.49 5.12
CA ASN A 887 24.41 -13.84 5.59
C ASN A 887 25.03 -15.00 4.78
N TYR A 888 26.28 -14.84 4.32
CA TYR A 888 27.00 -15.90 3.63
C TYR A 888 27.25 -17.09 4.57
N ASN A 889 26.64 -18.23 4.28
CA ASN A 889 26.70 -19.46 5.07
C ASN A 889 26.86 -20.67 4.14
N THR A 890 27.64 -21.67 4.55
CA THR A 890 28.01 -22.84 3.72
C THR A 890 27.95 -24.14 4.51
N THR A 891 27.40 -25.20 3.92
CA THR A 891 27.56 -26.56 4.46
C THR A 891 28.98 -27.09 4.22
N ASN A 892 29.33 -28.16 4.91
CA ASN A 892 30.51 -28.96 4.57
C ASN A 892 30.39 -29.57 3.16
N TRP A 893 31.53 -29.97 2.60
CA TRP A 893 31.61 -30.75 1.37
C TRP A 893 31.31 -32.22 1.63
N GLU A 894 30.31 -32.77 0.94
CA GLU A 894 29.87 -34.17 1.04
C GLU A 894 30.03 -34.91 -0.30
N ASN A 895 30.08 -36.26 -0.27
CA ASN A 895 30.25 -37.06 -1.49
C ASN A 895 28.90 -37.29 -2.19
N VAL A 896 28.82 -36.97 -3.49
CA VAL A 896 27.58 -37.17 -4.27
C VAL A 896 27.25 -38.66 -4.38
N THR A 897 26.02 -39.01 -4.02
CA THR A 897 25.57 -40.42 -3.95
C THR A 897 25.57 -41.05 -5.35
N GLY A 898 26.58 -41.87 -5.63
CA GLY A 898 26.77 -42.53 -6.94
C GLY A 898 27.86 -41.91 -7.84
N ARG A 899 28.58 -40.86 -7.42
CA ARG A 899 29.78 -40.34 -8.09
C ARG A 899 30.94 -40.20 -7.11
N SER A 900 31.93 -41.08 -7.21
CA SER A 900 33.03 -41.20 -6.24
C SER A 900 34.15 -40.15 -6.35
N ASP A 901 34.01 -39.20 -7.27
CA ASP A 901 35.00 -38.18 -7.64
C ASP A 901 34.46 -36.73 -7.52
N THR A 902 33.19 -36.59 -7.15
CA THR A 902 32.44 -35.34 -7.13
C THR A 902 31.97 -35.04 -5.72
N LEU A 903 32.36 -33.88 -5.19
CA LEU A 903 31.90 -33.35 -3.91
C LEU A 903 30.81 -32.30 -4.14
N GLU A 904 29.82 -32.22 -3.25
CA GLU A 904 28.75 -31.22 -3.26
C GLU A 904 28.69 -30.46 -1.93
N ARG A 905 28.32 -29.18 -1.96
CA ARG A 905 27.91 -28.42 -0.77
C ARG A 905 26.80 -27.41 -1.11
N HIS A 906 26.05 -27.02 -0.10
CA HIS A 906 24.97 -26.03 -0.21
C HIS A 906 25.39 -24.71 0.46
N LEU A 907 24.94 -23.60 -0.11
CA LEU A 907 25.26 -22.25 0.35
C LEU A 907 24.02 -21.37 0.30
N CYS A 908 23.93 -20.41 1.20
CA CYS A 908 22.96 -19.33 1.11
C CYS A 908 23.61 -17.97 1.43
N TRP A 909 23.08 -16.91 0.82
CA TRP A 909 23.41 -15.51 1.12
C TRP A 909 22.30 -14.58 0.64
N LYS A 910 22.38 -13.29 0.94
CA LYS A 910 21.48 -12.24 0.45
C LYS A 910 22.26 -11.17 -0.33
N PHE A 911 21.66 -10.62 -1.37
CA PHE A 911 22.19 -9.47 -2.10
C PHE A 911 21.89 -8.15 -1.35
N ASN A 912 22.94 -7.39 -1.04
CA ASN A 912 22.85 -5.95 -0.73
C ASN A 912 22.19 -5.20 -1.92
N ARG A 913 21.39 -4.14 -1.70
CA ARG A 913 20.77 -3.40 -2.82
C ARG A 913 21.75 -2.65 -3.74
N ARG A 914 23.04 -2.55 -3.41
CA ARG A 914 24.12 -2.18 -4.37
C ARG A 914 24.13 -3.14 -5.58
N VAL A 915 23.82 -4.41 -5.35
CA VAL A 915 23.82 -5.48 -6.37
C VAL A 915 22.50 -5.56 -7.13
N SER A 916 21.36 -5.58 -6.41
CA SER A 916 20.00 -5.67 -6.97
C SER A 916 19.12 -4.62 -6.30
N SER A 917 18.49 -3.71 -7.03
CA SER A 917 17.61 -2.68 -6.43
C SER A 917 16.40 -3.26 -5.66
N PHE A 918 16.13 -4.55 -5.84
CA PHE A 918 15.08 -5.31 -5.16
C PHE A 918 15.57 -6.01 -3.88
N GLY A 919 16.89 -6.17 -3.71
CA GLY A 919 17.50 -7.10 -2.77
C GLY A 919 17.52 -8.51 -3.36
N GLY A 920 17.29 -9.52 -2.53
CA GLY A 920 17.06 -10.90 -2.96
C GLY A 920 17.90 -11.92 -2.20
N ASP A 921 17.29 -13.05 -1.88
CA ASP A 921 17.93 -14.19 -1.24
C ASP A 921 18.46 -15.14 -2.31
N VAL A 922 19.61 -15.76 -2.06
CA VAL A 922 20.27 -16.67 -3.00
C VAL A 922 20.52 -18.00 -2.32
N THR A 923 20.05 -19.07 -2.94
CA THR A 923 20.40 -20.45 -2.57
C THR A 923 21.23 -21.06 -3.68
N CYS A 924 22.40 -21.59 -3.36
CA CYS A 924 23.36 -22.12 -4.31
C CYS A 924 23.76 -23.55 -3.94
N THR A 925 23.77 -24.45 -4.93
CA THR A 925 24.45 -25.74 -4.83
C THR A 925 25.76 -25.67 -5.60
N GLN A 926 26.87 -26.01 -4.96
CA GLN A 926 28.20 -26.10 -5.57
C GLN A 926 28.62 -27.57 -5.71
N GLN A 927 29.03 -27.98 -6.91
CA GLN A 927 29.68 -29.26 -7.17
C GLN A 927 31.14 -29.06 -7.60
N LYS A 928 32.07 -29.73 -6.91
CA LYS A 928 33.51 -29.70 -7.16
C LYS A 928 33.99 -31.05 -7.67
N SER A 929 34.67 -31.03 -8.81
CA SER A 929 35.33 -32.19 -9.42
C SER A 929 36.76 -31.82 -9.86
N ARG A 930 37.55 -32.79 -10.30
CA ARG A 930 38.82 -32.49 -10.98
C ARG A 930 38.56 -31.84 -12.34
N ALA A 931 39.45 -30.94 -12.75
CA ALA A 931 39.47 -30.39 -14.10
C ALA A 931 39.79 -31.49 -15.13
N THR A 932 39.35 -31.31 -16.37
CA THR A 932 39.43 -32.31 -17.45
C THR A 932 40.85 -32.63 -17.92
N ASP A 933 41.83 -31.82 -17.53
CA ASP A 933 43.26 -32.02 -17.78
C ASP A 933 44.01 -32.72 -16.63
N GLY A 934 43.34 -32.90 -15.48
CA GLY A 934 43.91 -33.47 -14.25
C GLY A 934 44.81 -32.52 -13.43
N LYS A 935 45.00 -31.25 -13.83
CA LYS A 935 45.91 -30.28 -13.19
C LYS A 935 45.21 -29.13 -12.48
N GLY A 936 43.93 -29.33 -12.16
CA GLY A 936 43.11 -28.28 -11.57
C GLY A 936 41.83 -28.81 -10.95
N TRP A 937 40.98 -27.86 -10.60
CA TRP A 937 39.63 -28.08 -10.10
C TRP A 937 38.62 -27.44 -11.04
N ALA A 938 37.49 -28.12 -11.22
CA ALA A 938 36.30 -27.56 -11.84
C ALA A 938 35.21 -27.43 -10.77
N ILE A 939 34.64 -26.24 -10.64
CA ILE A 939 33.53 -25.96 -9.72
C ILE A 939 32.34 -25.49 -10.55
N ASN A 940 31.21 -26.16 -10.39
CA ASN A 940 29.95 -25.80 -11.00
C ASN A 940 29.00 -25.29 -9.90
N GLU A 941 28.51 -24.08 -10.04
CA GLU A 941 27.52 -23.45 -9.17
C GLU A 941 26.15 -23.43 -9.87
N ALA A 942 25.08 -23.73 -9.15
CA ALA A 942 23.71 -23.47 -9.58
C ALA A 942 23.02 -22.57 -8.55
N MET A 943 22.81 -21.30 -8.91
CA MET A 943 22.22 -20.26 -8.07
C MET A 943 20.76 -20.02 -8.46
N SER A 944 19.86 -20.29 -7.51
CA SER A 944 18.46 -19.86 -7.58
C SER A 944 18.29 -18.51 -6.88
N LEU A 945 17.50 -17.61 -7.47
CA LEU A 945 17.32 -16.24 -6.99
C LEU A 945 15.89 -16.06 -6.45
N HIS A 946 15.76 -15.72 -5.17
CA HIS A 946 14.49 -15.48 -4.50
C HIS A 946 14.32 -13.98 -4.27
N ASP A 947 13.07 -13.50 -4.31
CA ASP A 947 12.68 -12.09 -4.13
C ASP A 947 13.36 -11.08 -5.08
N VAL A 948 13.94 -11.60 -6.17
CA VAL A 948 14.38 -10.86 -7.36
C VAL A 948 13.30 -10.97 -8.45
N PRO A 949 12.96 -9.90 -9.18
CA PRO A 949 12.02 -9.98 -10.31
C PRO A 949 12.44 -11.05 -11.32
N PHE A 950 11.51 -11.96 -11.62
CA PHE A 950 11.70 -13.13 -12.50
C PHE A 950 12.69 -14.19 -11.98
N GLY A 951 13.12 -14.15 -10.72
CA GLY A 951 14.02 -15.18 -10.15
C GLY A 951 13.43 -16.59 -10.12
N ASP A 952 12.10 -16.72 -10.17
CA ASP A 952 11.35 -17.97 -10.31
C ASP A 952 11.25 -18.47 -11.78
N HIS A 953 11.73 -17.69 -12.75
CA HIS A 953 11.71 -18.03 -14.18
C HIS A 953 13.05 -18.62 -14.67
N PHE A 954 14.15 -18.44 -13.92
CA PHE A 954 15.48 -18.92 -14.32
C PHE A 954 16.39 -19.21 -13.12
N TYR A 955 17.39 -20.06 -13.32
CA TYR A 955 18.54 -20.15 -12.42
C TYR A 955 19.84 -19.87 -13.18
N VAL A 956 20.83 -19.33 -12.46
CA VAL A 956 22.14 -18.98 -13.02
C VAL A 956 23.10 -20.14 -12.74
N GLN A 957 23.70 -20.68 -13.79
CA GLN A 957 24.83 -21.61 -13.66
C GLN A 957 26.15 -20.84 -13.82
N VAL A 958 27.13 -21.08 -12.98
CA VAL A 958 28.50 -20.56 -13.15
C VAL A 958 29.49 -21.71 -13.06
N LYS A 959 30.47 -21.75 -13.96
CA LYS A 959 31.53 -22.77 -13.98
C LYS A 959 32.89 -22.10 -13.90
N TYR A 960 33.68 -22.47 -12.89
CA TYR A 960 35.06 -22.04 -12.69
C TYR A 960 35.98 -23.21 -13.05
N GLU A 961 36.98 -22.95 -13.88
CA GLU A 961 38.06 -23.88 -14.21
C GLU A 961 39.38 -23.24 -13.73
N ILE A 962 40.01 -23.83 -12.72
CA ILE A 962 41.17 -23.28 -12.02
C ILE A 962 42.31 -24.30 -12.12
N CYS A 963 43.32 -24.01 -12.93
CA CYS A 963 44.38 -24.95 -13.31
C CYS A 963 45.78 -24.33 -13.21
N ASP A 964 46.82 -25.14 -12.94
CA ASP A 964 48.21 -24.67 -12.95
C ASP A 964 48.65 -24.20 -14.35
N SER A 965 49.13 -22.95 -14.47
CA SER A 965 49.71 -22.42 -15.72
C SER A 965 51.24 -22.52 -15.72
N ARG A 966 51.89 -21.82 -14.79
CA ARG A 966 53.34 -21.77 -14.59
C ARG A 966 53.66 -21.83 -13.09
N PRO A 967 54.90 -22.16 -12.68
CA PRO A 967 55.21 -22.34 -11.26
C PRO A 967 54.83 -21.11 -10.40
N GLY A 968 53.88 -21.30 -9.47
CA GLY A 968 53.33 -20.24 -8.62
C GLY A 968 52.19 -19.40 -9.22
N TRP A 969 51.64 -19.79 -10.39
CA TRP A 969 50.54 -19.09 -11.07
C TRP A 969 49.47 -20.08 -11.57
N CYS A 970 48.21 -19.70 -11.45
CA CYS A 970 47.07 -20.44 -11.97
C CYS A 970 46.33 -19.63 -13.05
N ALA A 971 45.81 -20.34 -14.05
CA ALA A 971 44.82 -19.79 -14.97
C ALA A 971 43.43 -19.98 -14.34
N CYS A 972 42.66 -18.89 -14.28
CA CYS A 972 41.30 -18.87 -13.76
C CYS A 972 40.34 -18.49 -14.90
N ASP A 973 39.64 -19.49 -15.41
CA ASP A 973 38.62 -19.33 -16.45
C ASP A 973 37.22 -19.46 -15.83
N VAL A 974 36.32 -18.51 -16.13
CA VAL A 974 34.93 -18.58 -15.66
C VAL A 974 33.93 -18.40 -16.79
N PHE A 975 32.93 -19.28 -16.77
CA PHE A 975 31.83 -19.35 -17.71
C PHE A 975 30.50 -19.17 -16.97
N ILE A 976 29.52 -18.54 -17.61
CA ILE A 976 28.16 -18.36 -17.08
C ILE A 976 27.13 -18.87 -18.07
N GLY A 977 26.09 -19.52 -17.54
CA GLY A 977 24.92 -20.00 -18.26
C GLY A 977 23.66 -19.60 -17.51
N ILE A 978 22.52 -19.58 -18.20
CA ILE A 978 21.21 -19.33 -17.60
C ILE A 978 20.26 -20.38 -18.13
N VAL A 979 19.62 -21.11 -17.22
CA VAL A 979 18.61 -22.12 -17.55
C VAL A 979 17.24 -21.52 -17.28
N TRP A 980 16.41 -21.49 -18.31
CA TRP A 980 15.08 -20.88 -18.26
C TRP A 980 14.02 -21.92 -17.90
N LEU A 981 13.51 -21.84 -16.68
CA LEU A 981 12.40 -22.65 -16.17
C LEU A 981 11.05 -22.22 -16.78
N LYS A 982 10.93 -20.94 -17.16
CA LYS A 982 9.71 -20.32 -17.72
C LYS A 982 10.07 -19.33 -18.83
N SER A 983 9.52 -19.54 -20.03
CA SER A 983 9.78 -18.68 -21.21
C SER A 983 9.45 -17.21 -20.93
N CYS A 984 10.32 -16.28 -21.31
CA CYS A 984 10.22 -14.89 -20.91
C CYS A 984 10.53 -13.87 -22.01
N LYS A 985 9.63 -12.89 -22.21
CA LYS A 985 9.86 -11.71 -23.09
C LYS A 985 11.20 -11.00 -22.83
N PHE A 986 11.72 -11.09 -21.60
CA PHE A 986 12.95 -10.43 -21.17
C PHE A 986 14.18 -11.34 -21.20
N GLU A 987 14.12 -12.59 -21.69
CA GLU A 987 15.25 -13.53 -21.73
C GLU A 987 16.56 -12.84 -22.14
N GLN A 988 16.55 -12.14 -23.27
CA GLN A 988 17.75 -11.46 -23.79
C GLN A 988 18.21 -10.26 -22.92
N ARG A 989 17.30 -9.47 -22.32
CA ARG A 989 17.67 -8.34 -21.44
C ARG A 989 18.20 -8.86 -20.10
N ILE A 990 17.54 -9.85 -19.50
CA ILE A 990 17.97 -10.50 -18.26
C ILE A 990 19.31 -11.21 -18.48
N THR A 991 19.46 -12.01 -19.55
CA THR A 991 20.74 -12.66 -19.86
C THR A 991 21.86 -11.64 -20.03
N ARG A 992 21.64 -10.53 -20.76
CA ARG A 992 22.65 -9.46 -20.86
C ARG A 992 22.96 -8.82 -19.50
N ASN A 993 21.95 -8.52 -18.69
CA ASN A 993 22.09 -7.89 -17.37
C ASN A 993 22.88 -8.80 -16.41
N VAL A 994 22.50 -10.07 -16.31
CA VAL A 994 23.18 -11.13 -15.53
C VAL A 994 24.63 -11.31 -16.00
N VAL A 995 24.87 -11.55 -17.29
CA VAL A 995 26.22 -11.81 -17.85
C VAL A 995 27.18 -10.65 -17.57
N VAL A 996 26.74 -9.41 -17.78
CA VAL A 996 27.58 -8.21 -17.53
C VAL A 996 27.87 -8.03 -16.04
N LYS A 997 26.86 -8.23 -15.17
CA LYS A 997 27.00 -7.96 -13.73
C LYS A 997 27.77 -9.04 -13.00
N PHE A 998 27.52 -10.32 -13.27
CA PHE A 998 28.32 -11.42 -12.75
C PHE A 998 29.77 -11.37 -13.26
N GLY A 999 30.01 -10.98 -14.53
CA GLY A 999 31.36 -10.74 -15.03
C GLY A 999 32.13 -9.72 -14.18
N GLY A 1000 31.51 -8.58 -13.87
CA GLY A 1000 32.08 -7.58 -12.97
C GLY A 1000 32.34 -8.11 -11.55
N TRP A 1001 31.42 -8.88 -10.95
CA TRP A 1001 31.61 -9.43 -9.60
C TRP A 1001 32.67 -10.54 -9.55
N ILE A 1002 32.86 -11.30 -10.62
CA ILE A 1002 33.92 -12.31 -10.71
C ILE A 1002 35.28 -11.64 -10.85
N GLN A 1003 35.37 -10.51 -11.56
CA GLN A 1003 36.56 -9.67 -11.56
C GLN A 1003 36.82 -9.06 -10.16
N GLU A 1004 35.83 -8.40 -9.54
CA GLU A 1004 35.94 -7.82 -8.18
C GLU A 1004 36.31 -8.88 -7.14
N MET A 1005 35.83 -10.13 -7.31
CA MET A 1005 36.22 -11.28 -6.50
C MET A 1005 37.71 -11.62 -6.68
N PHE A 1006 38.18 -11.91 -7.90
CA PHE A 1006 39.56 -12.36 -8.08
C PHE A 1006 40.59 -11.26 -7.77
N GLU A 1007 40.31 -9.99 -8.10
CA GLU A 1007 41.14 -8.84 -7.71
C GLU A 1007 41.25 -8.67 -6.17
N LEU A 1008 40.19 -9.04 -5.43
CA LEU A 1008 40.21 -9.04 -3.98
C LEU A 1008 40.96 -10.27 -3.43
N VAL A 1009 40.76 -11.44 -4.03
CA VAL A 1009 41.42 -12.70 -3.61
C VAL A 1009 42.93 -12.62 -3.78
N GLU A 1010 43.41 -12.10 -4.91
CA GLU A 1010 44.84 -11.82 -5.12
C GLU A 1010 45.38 -10.89 -4.02
N ARG A 1011 44.70 -9.78 -3.77
CA ARG A 1011 45.08 -8.74 -2.81
C ARG A 1011 45.14 -9.26 -1.38
N GLU A 1012 44.13 -10.01 -0.93
CA GLU A 1012 44.09 -10.56 0.44
C GLU A 1012 45.11 -11.70 0.62
N ALA A 1013 45.28 -12.57 -0.37
CA ALA A 1013 46.27 -13.65 -0.30
C ALA A 1013 47.71 -13.10 -0.28
N LEU A 1014 48.02 -12.10 -1.10
CA LEU A 1014 49.33 -11.43 -1.07
C LEU A 1014 49.60 -10.74 0.27
N MET A 1015 48.61 -10.04 0.86
CA MET A 1015 48.77 -9.44 2.19
C MET A 1015 49.00 -10.47 3.31
N GLU A 1016 48.37 -11.65 3.23
CA GLU A 1016 48.61 -12.73 4.21
C GLU A 1016 50.00 -13.38 4.03
N ILE A 1017 50.51 -13.46 2.80
CA ILE A 1017 51.89 -13.90 2.51
C ILE A 1017 52.91 -12.89 3.03
N GLU A 1018 52.72 -11.59 2.78
CA GLU A 1018 53.62 -10.53 3.26
C GLU A 1018 53.60 -10.41 4.80
N GLY A 1019 52.42 -10.52 5.42
CA GLY A 1019 52.26 -10.47 6.88
C GLY A 1019 53.06 -11.54 7.63
N HIS A 1020 53.12 -12.76 7.09
CA HIS A 1020 53.94 -13.84 7.66
C HIS A 1020 55.46 -13.68 7.40
N GLY A 1021 55.85 -12.78 6.49
CA GLY A 1021 57.27 -12.46 6.23
C GLY A 1021 57.92 -11.54 7.27
N GLY A 1022 57.14 -10.94 8.18
CA GLY A 1022 57.62 -9.91 9.11
C GLY A 1022 58.52 -10.41 10.24
N ASP A 1023 58.37 -11.67 10.67
CA ASP A 1023 59.01 -12.21 11.90
C ASP A 1023 60.40 -12.83 11.66
N ILE A 1024 61.03 -12.59 10.50
CA ILE A 1024 62.41 -13.05 10.20
C ILE A 1024 63.27 -11.90 9.63
N ARG A 1025 63.65 -10.95 10.49
CA ARG A 1025 64.79 -10.03 10.23
C ARG A 1025 65.42 -9.42 11.48
#